data_AF-A0A8H9GR20-F1
#
_entry.id   AF-A0A8H9GR20-F1
#
_cell.length_a   1.000
_cell.length_b   1.000
_cell.length_c   1.000
_cell.angle_alpha   90.00
_cell.angle_beta   90.00
_cell.angle_gamma   90.00
#
_symmetry.space_group_name_H-M   'P 1'
#
loop_
_entity.id
_entity.type
_entity.pdbx_description
1 polymer ?
#
loop_
_entity_poly.entity_id
_entity_poly.type
_entity_poly.pdbx_seq_one_letter_code
_entity_poly.pdbx_strand_id
1 'polypeptide(L)'
;MASLHRLPVQMLGDLVSPRALERILQEAAQSRGSTLELLDIATLEDILKREVFKRLQLSVPAPLAKKRVSEVLAELLKATQERMLPAQGSQLPALEEAARRFSLYFDWPETQRLRGVLTVARQEEKDGRDIEDLVREAQNLIDAMDRRLQEGLIEQGQDLAELKAAFERVQGMGGKDVRRLDTLIGQIDEAQKQGTLLPGEVERARTITFNLRKLLESSVVQSVTPDQAVIPTSATILDPQAQARVLALEQEHAAQQLSLAEREFAPLLQGRPDLREAYDRLRALQGGGQLTADLVEGWRSDLKVERERTLSEQRAQLARLEGALVQATATADMRIALDSARHLLDSGSLATDELQELVDMQAALASGVNASAQLETQRELLEIERSARNVAGASEELAPLLAQARAGLAQGQPVNVTELWTLLERRMGAAAQERADFDTRADRVIREYDMVRQLAGETTQRLGRLADTLRAQRRLGRMSAQARERYEQTLHDAEALLAEAHAEYRAAQEVTSTFGQDALSGLLDVFDFQESTILDPDPGVPPAAAPASSGFSAAVPAAAPAASAASLFDTLLSGASVTPSPVPATPAPAATAPAAPFSFSSAAAPTEPAETWLFVQGQIQHGAHTLAAQGMGALLHQASALGLQRLDMGDSTHVWSARSTTPGEWRLGRALNWTDLDEQVGPWLDTGQS
;
A
#
# COMPACT_ATOMS: atom_id res chain seq x y z
N MET A 1 1.52 -0.84 31.60
CA MET A 1 2.62 -1.53 30.86
C MET A 1 2.05 -1.98 29.51
N ALA A 2 2.73 -1.78 28.37
CA ALA A 2 2.16 -2.21 27.08
C ALA A 2 2.09 -3.73 26.99
N SER A 3 0.88 -4.29 27.12
CA SER A 3 0.67 -5.75 27.14
C SER A 3 1.03 -6.39 25.79
N LEU A 4 1.70 -7.55 25.83
CA LEU A 4 2.30 -8.21 24.65
C LEU A 4 1.26 -8.61 23.59
N HIS A 5 0.01 -8.81 23.97
CA HIS A 5 -1.11 -9.14 23.08
C HIS A 5 -1.53 -7.99 22.15
N ARG A 6 -1.12 -6.73 22.42
CA ARG A 6 -1.56 -5.55 21.66
C ARG A 6 -1.08 -5.56 20.21
N LEU A 7 0.16 -5.99 19.97
CA LEU A 7 0.76 -6.00 18.62
C LEU A 7 0.06 -6.99 17.68
N PRO A 8 -0.24 -8.24 18.08
CA PRO A 8 -1.07 -9.14 17.29
C PRO A 8 -2.45 -8.59 16.96
N VAL A 9 -3.13 -7.95 17.92
CA VAL A 9 -4.45 -7.35 17.71
C VAL A 9 -4.36 -6.24 16.67
N GLN A 10 -3.35 -5.37 16.79
CA GLN A 10 -3.12 -4.29 15.85
C GLN A 10 -2.76 -4.81 14.46
N MET A 11 -1.95 -5.87 14.32
CA MET A 11 -1.50 -6.36 13.02
C MET A 11 -2.50 -7.27 12.29
N LEU A 12 -3.33 -8.04 13.01
CA LEU A 12 -4.33 -8.95 12.42
C LEU A 12 -5.73 -8.34 12.29
N GLY A 13 -5.94 -7.14 12.84
CA GLY A 13 -7.17 -6.34 12.71
C GLY A 13 -7.67 -6.01 11.29
N ASP A 14 -6.97 -6.39 10.21
CA ASP A 14 -7.44 -6.34 8.81
C ASP A 14 -8.15 -7.63 8.39
N LEU A 15 -7.89 -8.74 9.07
CA LEU A 15 -8.41 -10.07 8.76
C LEU A 15 -9.59 -10.43 9.66
N VAL A 16 -9.52 -10.01 10.93
CA VAL A 16 -10.47 -10.34 11.99
C VAL A 16 -10.72 -9.10 12.82
N SER A 17 -11.90 -8.99 13.42
CA SER A 17 -12.19 -7.88 14.31
C SER A 17 -11.22 -7.85 15.51
N PRO A 18 -10.72 -6.67 15.92
CA PRO A 18 -9.84 -6.54 17.09
C PRO A 18 -10.46 -7.16 18.35
N ARG A 19 -11.77 -6.95 18.57
CA ARG A 19 -12.50 -7.50 19.71
C ARG A 19 -12.62 -9.02 19.70
N ALA A 20 -12.91 -9.65 18.55
CA ALA A 20 -12.94 -11.12 18.50
C ALA A 20 -11.56 -11.71 18.74
N LEU A 21 -10.50 -11.05 18.23
CA LEU A 21 -9.14 -11.48 18.47
C LEU A 21 -8.75 -11.33 19.95
N GLU A 22 -9.06 -10.20 20.59
CA GLU A 22 -8.88 -10.01 22.04
C GLU A 22 -9.63 -11.07 22.85
N ARG A 23 -10.87 -11.37 22.49
CA ARG A 23 -11.67 -12.42 23.14
C ARG A 23 -11.05 -13.81 22.99
N ILE A 24 -10.56 -14.16 21.80
CA ILE A 24 -9.89 -15.45 21.57
C ILE A 24 -8.59 -15.52 22.38
N LEU A 25 -7.82 -14.44 22.41
CA LEU A 25 -6.61 -14.36 23.23
C LEU A 25 -6.96 -14.48 24.72
N GLN A 26 -8.07 -13.88 25.16
CA GLN A 26 -8.56 -13.96 26.54
C GLN A 26 -8.99 -15.38 26.90
N GLU A 27 -9.82 -16.02 26.08
CA GLU A 27 -10.30 -17.40 26.29
C GLU A 27 -9.12 -18.39 26.28
N ALA A 28 -8.16 -18.22 25.36
CA ALA A 28 -6.97 -19.06 25.25
C ALA A 28 -5.95 -18.84 26.39
N ALA A 29 -5.88 -17.63 26.94
CA ALA A 29 -5.09 -17.33 28.14
C ALA A 29 -5.73 -17.96 29.38
N GLN A 30 -7.05 -17.82 29.54
CA GLN A 30 -7.80 -18.41 30.64
C GLN A 30 -7.72 -19.94 30.63
N SER A 31 -7.80 -20.59 29.47
CA SER A 31 -7.66 -22.05 29.36
C SER A 31 -6.27 -22.54 29.77
N ARG A 32 -5.27 -21.65 29.75
CA ARG A 32 -3.88 -21.90 30.18
C ARG A 32 -3.60 -21.38 31.61
N GLY A 33 -4.63 -20.91 32.32
CA GLY A 33 -4.51 -20.41 33.69
C GLY A 33 -3.81 -19.06 33.82
N SER A 34 -3.72 -18.27 32.75
CA SER A 34 -3.13 -16.93 32.73
C SER A 34 -4.16 -15.86 32.37
N THR A 35 -3.79 -14.59 32.54
CA THR A 35 -4.56 -13.43 32.10
C THR A 35 -3.87 -12.74 30.92
N LEU A 36 -4.62 -11.96 30.13
CA LEU A 36 -4.12 -11.26 28.95
C LEU A 36 -2.89 -10.39 29.24
N GLU A 37 -2.80 -9.83 30.44
CA GLU A 37 -1.71 -8.94 30.87
C GLU A 37 -0.44 -9.68 31.31
N LEU A 38 -0.57 -10.96 31.69
CA LEU A 38 0.52 -11.79 32.22
C LEU A 38 0.99 -12.85 31.21
N LEU A 39 0.61 -12.72 29.93
CA LEU A 39 1.03 -13.63 28.87
C LEU A 39 2.52 -13.47 28.57
N ASP A 40 3.27 -14.57 28.72
CA ASP A 40 4.64 -14.67 28.23
C ASP A 40 4.68 -14.88 26.71
N ILE A 41 5.79 -14.49 26.08
CA ILE A 41 6.00 -14.50 24.62
C ILE A 41 5.81 -15.91 24.06
N ALA A 42 6.40 -16.93 24.71
CA ALA A 42 6.28 -18.32 24.26
C ALA A 42 4.82 -18.81 24.29
N THR A 43 4.04 -18.35 25.27
CA THR A 43 2.63 -18.69 25.39
C THR A 43 1.79 -17.97 24.34
N LEU A 44 2.09 -16.69 24.09
CA LEU A 44 1.45 -15.91 23.02
C LEU A 44 1.75 -16.50 21.65
N GLU A 45 2.98 -16.97 21.40
CA GLU A 45 3.37 -17.64 20.17
C GLU A 45 2.58 -18.94 19.93
N ASP A 46 2.38 -19.76 20.97
CA ASP A 46 1.55 -20.97 20.88
C ASP A 46 0.09 -20.62 20.55
N ILE A 47 -0.48 -19.62 21.25
CA ILE A 47 -1.85 -19.15 21.01
C ILE A 47 -2.03 -18.65 19.56
N LEU A 48 -1.04 -17.91 19.05
CA LEU A 48 -1.04 -17.40 17.68
C LEU A 48 -1.02 -18.54 16.65
N LYS A 49 -0.18 -19.56 16.87
CA LYS A 49 -0.02 -20.69 15.95
C LYS A 49 -1.18 -21.68 15.96
N ARG A 50 -1.97 -21.77 17.03
CA ARG A 50 -3.01 -22.78 17.19
C ARG A 50 -4.41 -22.18 17.16
N GLU A 51 -4.79 -21.39 18.16
CA GLU A 51 -6.14 -20.84 18.29
C GLU A 51 -6.41 -19.74 17.27
N VAL A 52 -5.50 -18.75 17.16
CA VAL A 52 -5.67 -17.63 16.24
C VAL A 52 -5.54 -18.10 14.79
N PHE A 53 -4.57 -18.95 14.48
CA PHE A 53 -4.44 -19.56 13.15
C PHE A 53 -5.70 -20.35 12.75
N LYS A 54 -6.29 -21.16 13.66
CA LYS A 54 -7.52 -21.88 13.40
C LYS A 54 -8.71 -20.95 13.17
N ARG A 55 -8.81 -19.83 13.90
CA ARG A 55 -9.83 -18.80 13.65
C ARG A 55 -9.65 -18.15 12.29
N LEU A 56 -8.42 -17.77 11.94
CA LEU A 56 -8.10 -17.13 10.66
C LEU A 56 -8.47 -18.05 9.49
N GLN A 57 -8.26 -19.36 9.60
CA GLN A 57 -8.68 -20.32 8.57
C GLN A 57 -10.18 -20.34 8.27
N LEU A 58 -11.03 -19.81 9.16
CA LEU A 58 -12.47 -19.68 8.91
C LEU A 58 -12.82 -18.48 8.02
N SER A 59 -11.93 -17.49 7.91
CA SER A 59 -12.14 -16.24 7.17
C SER A 59 -11.20 -16.06 5.96
N VAL A 60 -9.99 -16.64 6.00
CA VAL A 60 -8.97 -16.52 4.96
C VAL A 60 -8.29 -17.84 4.62
N PRO A 61 -7.73 -18.00 3.39
CA PRO A 61 -6.98 -19.19 3.01
C PRO A 61 -5.78 -19.46 3.92
N ALA A 62 -5.49 -20.75 4.16
CA ALA A 62 -4.38 -21.21 4.98
C ALA A 62 -3.00 -20.60 4.65
N PRO A 63 -2.57 -20.40 3.38
CA PRO A 63 -1.27 -19.80 3.09
C PRO A 63 -1.20 -18.33 3.54
N LEU A 64 -2.28 -17.57 3.36
CA LEU A 64 -2.35 -16.18 3.81
C LEU A 64 -2.33 -16.10 5.34
N ALA A 65 -3.15 -16.92 6.01
CA ALA A 65 -3.18 -17.00 7.46
C ALA A 65 -1.80 -17.33 8.05
N LYS A 66 -1.07 -18.29 7.45
CA LYS A 66 0.27 -18.68 7.90
C LYS A 66 1.28 -17.55 7.73
N LYS A 67 1.29 -16.89 6.57
CA LYS A 67 2.17 -15.74 6.28
C LYS A 67 1.94 -14.62 7.29
N ARG A 68 0.67 -14.26 7.54
CA ARG A 68 0.31 -13.19 8.48
C ARG A 68 0.68 -13.51 9.92
N VAL A 69 0.43 -14.73 10.38
CA VAL A 69 0.88 -15.16 11.72
C VAL A 69 2.41 -15.11 11.83
N SER A 70 3.15 -15.51 10.80
CA SER A 70 4.61 -15.42 10.83
C SER A 70 5.15 -13.98 10.83
N GLU A 71 4.52 -13.05 10.10
CA GLU A 71 4.85 -11.62 10.13
C GLU A 71 4.64 -11.04 11.53
N VAL A 72 3.52 -11.37 12.18
CA VAL A 72 3.23 -10.95 13.56
C VAL A 72 4.25 -11.51 14.54
N LEU A 73 4.66 -12.77 14.40
CA LEU A 73 5.69 -13.36 15.24
C LEU A 73 7.05 -12.68 15.04
N ALA A 74 7.42 -12.36 13.80
CA ALA A 74 8.65 -11.65 13.50
C ALA A 74 8.66 -10.24 14.12
N GLU A 75 7.57 -9.48 13.98
CA GLU A 75 7.42 -8.16 14.60
C GLU A 75 7.33 -8.23 16.13
N LEU A 76 6.71 -9.28 16.71
CA LEU A 76 6.73 -9.50 18.15
C LEU A 76 8.17 -9.73 18.67
N LEU A 77 8.97 -10.51 17.96
CA LEU A 77 10.37 -10.75 18.31
C LEU A 77 11.20 -9.45 18.19
N LYS A 78 10.95 -8.64 17.16
CA LYS A 78 11.61 -7.35 16.98
C LYS A 78 11.21 -6.34 18.06
N ALA A 79 9.90 -6.18 18.30
CA ALA A 79 9.38 -5.27 19.30
C ALA A 79 9.81 -5.64 20.73
N THR A 80 10.01 -6.93 21.02
CA THR A 80 10.54 -7.36 22.34
C THR A 80 12.02 -7.06 22.50
N GLN A 81 12.82 -7.16 21.42
CA GLN A 81 14.23 -6.73 21.42
C GLN A 81 14.35 -5.21 21.63
N GLU A 82 13.50 -4.42 20.97
CA GLU A 82 13.44 -2.96 21.15
C GLU A 82 12.95 -2.57 22.57
N ARG A 83 12.09 -3.39 23.20
CA ARG A 83 11.56 -3.15 24.55
C ARG A 83 12.56 -3.38 25.68
N MET A 84 13.71 -4.00 25.41
CA MET A 84 14.79 -4.14 26.41
C MET A 84 15.51 -2.80 26.69
N LEU A 85 15.14 -1.72 25.99
CA LEU A 85 15.52 -0.35 26.30
C LEU A 85 14.52 0.27 27.31
N PRO A 86 14.97 1.00 28.35
CA PRO A 86 14.12 1.42 29.45
C PRO A 86 13.08 2.47 29.00
N ALA A 87 11.81 2.06 28.90
CA ALA A 87 10.68 2.96 28.72
C ALA A 87 10.10 3.37 30.09
N GLN A 88 10.58 4.47 30.66
CA GLN A 88 10.03 5.09 31.86
C GLN A 88 9.57 6.52 31.54
N GLY A 89 8.27 6.70 31.28
CA GLY A 89 7.65 8.01 31.09
C GLY A 89 6.14 7.90 30.81
N SER A 90 5.37 8.94 31.17
CA SER A 90 3.97 9.08 30.76
C SER A 90 3.91 9.09 29.22
N GLN A 91 2.99 8.33 28.63
CA GLN A 91 2.82 8.23 27.17
C GLN A 91 2.08 9.43 26.59
N LEU A 92 1.41 10.22 27.44
CA LEU A 92 0.55 11.33 27.05
C LEU A 92 1.31 12.48 26.34
N PRO A 93 2.49 12.93 26.81
CA PRO A 93 3.30 13.91 26.08
C PRO A 93 3.72 13.46 24.68
N ALA A 94 4.01 12.16 24.49
CA ALA A 94 4.39 11.63 23.18
C ALA A 94 3.20 11.63 22.20
N LEU A 95 2.00 11.32 22.70
CA LEU A 95 0.75 11.40 21.92
C LEU A 95 0.40 12.85 21.56
N GLU A 96 0.60 13.79 22.49
CA GLU A 96 0.39 15.21 22.22
C GLU A 96 1.33 15.75 21.14
N GLU A 97 2.59 15.31 21.13
CA GLU A 97 3.54 15.67 20.08
C GLU A 97 3.15 15.03 18.73
N ALA A 98 2.76 13.75 18.73
CA ALA A 98 2.26 13.08 17.53
C ALA A 98 1.01 13.77 16.97
N ALA A 99 0.11 14.25 17.83
CA ALA A 99 -1.09 14.98 17.44
C ALA A 99 -0.78 16.32 16.72
N ARG A 100 0.35 16.98 17.02
CA ARG A 100 0.73 18.26 16.39
C ARG A 100 0.95 18.14 14.88
N ARG A 101 1.41 16.98 14.40
CA ARG A 101 1.59 16.71 12.96
C ARG A 101 0.29 16.86 12.17
N PHE A 102 -0.85 16.62 12.81
CA PHE A 102 -2.18 16.68 12.17
C PHE A 102 -2.90 18.02 12.37
N SER A 103 -2.22 19.02 12.95
CA SER A 103 -2.82 20.34 13.20
C SER A 103 -3.36 21.05 11.95
N LEU A 104 -2.80 20.74 10.77
CA LEU A 104 -3.24 21.28 9.48
C LEU A 104 -4.57 20.67 8.99
N TYR A 105 -5.02 19.57 9.57
CA TYR A 105 -6.21 18.80 9.16
C TYR A 105 -7.35 18.93 10.18
N PHE A 106 -7.59 20.16 10.65
CA PHE A 106 -8.60 20.46 11.68
C PHE A 106 -10.03 20.13 11.24
N ASP A 107 -10.30 20.07 9.95
CA ASP A 107 -11.58 19.68 9.38
C ASP A 107 -11.89 18.17 9.52
N TRP A 108 -10.89 17.35 9.86
CA TRP A 108 -11.06 15.91 10.03
C TRP A 108 -11.72 15.56 11.37
N PRO A 109 -12.76 14.69 11.37
CA PRO A 109 -13.44 14.25 12.60
C PRO A 109 -12.50 13.54 13.57
N GLU A 110 -11.54 12.77 13.06
CA GLU A 110 -10.56 12.05 13.87
C GLU A 110 -9.65 13.02 14.65
N THR A 111 -9.35 14.20 14.09
CA THR A 111 -8.55 15.22 14.77
C THR A 111 -9.31 15.88 15.91
N GLN A 112 -10.61 16.14 15.74
CA GLN A 112 -11.46 16.69 16.80
C GLN A 112 -11.66 15.69 17.93
N ARG A 113 -11.95 14.44 17.57
CA ARG A 113 -12.07 13.35 18.54
C ARG A 113 -10.78 13.17 19.33
N LEU A 114 -9.61 13.16 18.66
CA LEU A 114 -8.31 13.05 19.32
C LEU A 114 -8.09 14.18 20.32
N ARG A 115 -8.47 15.42 19.98
CA ARG A 115 -8.37 16.56 20.89
C ARG A 115 -9.27 16.41 22.12
N GLY A 116 -10.50 15.94 21.93
CA GLY A 116 -11.42 15.62 23.03
C GLY A 116 -10.83 14.55 23.95
N VAL A 117 -10.37 13.44 23.36
CA VAL A 117 -9.73 12.32 24.08
C VAL A 117 -8.51 12.80 24.87
N LEU A 118 -7.60 13.58 24.27
CA LEU A 118 -6.41 14.11 24.95
C LEU A 118 -6.76 15.08 26.08
N THR A 119 -7.80 15.90 25.90
CA THR A 119 -8.25 16.85 26.94
C THR A 119 -8.82 16.10 28.14
N VAL A 120 -9.65 15.08 27.90
CA VAL A 120 -10.21 14.23 28.95
C VAL A 120 -9.12 13.38 29.60
N ALA A 121 -8.21 12.78 28.83
CA ALA A 121 -7.09 12.00 29.36
C ALA A 121 -6.19 12.85 30.29
N ARG A 122 -5.88 14.09 29.91
CA ARG A 122 -5.11 15.01 30.75
C ARG A 122 -5.84 15.34 32.06
N GLN A 123 -7.17 15.45 32.03
CA GLN A 123 -7.96 15.71 33.23
C GLN A 123 -8.03 14.48 34.14
N GLU A 124 -8.28 13.31 33.58
CA GLU A 124 -8.33 12.04 34.32
C GLU A 124 -6.95 11.67 34.91
N GLU A 125 -5.84 11.95 34.21
CA GLU A 125 -4.47 11.79 34.74
C GLU A 125 -4.21 12.71 35.94
N LYS A 126 -4.66 13.98 35.88
CA LYS A 126 -4.58 14.91 37.03
C LYS A 126 -5.41 14.45 38.21
N ASP A 127 -6.56 13.84 37.93
CA ASP A 127 -7.46 13.29 38.95
C ASP A 127 -7.00 11.91 39.46
N GLY A 128 -5.88 11.39 38.95
CA GLY A 128 -5.28 10.12 39.36
C GLY A 128 -6.07 8.88 38.92
N ARG A 129 -6.91 9.00 37.89
CA ARG A 129 -7.70 7.89 37.34
C ARG A 129 -6.92 7.18 36.24
N ASP A 130 -7.36 5.97 35.90
CA ASP A 130 -6.77 5.19 34.82
C ASP A 130 -7.10 5.82 33.45
N ILE A 131 -6.07 5.96 32.61
CA ILE A 131 -6.14 6.56 31.28
C ILE A 131 -5.79 5.57 30.17
N GLU A 132 -5.55 4.29 30.48
CA GLU A 132 -5.07 3.31 29.49
C GLU A 132 -6.02 3.20 28.28
N ASP A 133 -7.33 3.20 28.49
CA ASP A 133 -8.33 3.14 27.41
C ASP A 133 -8.31 4.39 26.52
N LEU A 134 -8.17 5.58 27.12
CA LEU A 134 -8.11 6.87 26.41
C LEU A 134 -6.80 6.99 25.61
N VAL A 135 -5.69 6.52 26.18
CA VAL A 135 -4.40 6.45 25.50
C VAL A 135 -4.48 5.51 24.28
N ARG A 136 -5.16 4.36 24.43
CA ARG A 136 -5.38 3.42 23.32
C ARG A 136 -6.24 4.04 22.22
N GLU A 137 -7.33 4.71 22.59
CA GLU A 137 -8.18 5.41 21.61
C GLU A 137 -7.40 6.50 20.86
N ALA A 138 -6.61 7.31 21.58
CA ALA A 138 -5.77 8.34 20.97
C ALA A 138 -4.77 7.76 19.97
N GLN A 139 -4.10 6.65 20.31
CA GLN A 139 -3.18 5.97 19.40
C GLN A 139 -3.90 5.44 18.15
N ASN A 140 -5.06 4.81 18.31
CA ASN A 140 -5.84 4.30 17.19
C ASN A 140 -6.27 5.42 16.22
N LEU A 141 -6.62 6.59 16.75
CA LEU A 141 -6.95 7.78 15.95
C LEU A 141 -5.72 8.30 15.20
N ILE A 142 -4.55 8.36 15.84
CA ILE A 142 -3.29 8.74 15.18
C ILE A 142 -2.97 7.77 14.04
N ASP A 143 -3.06 6.46 14.27
CA ASP A 143 -2.81 5.44 13.25
C ASP A 143 -3.83 5.53 12.09
N ALA A 144 -5.08 5.89 12.37
CA ALA A 144 -6.10 6.12 11.33
C ALA A 144 -5.77 7.35 10.48
N MET A 145 -5.38 8.46 11.11
CA MET A 145 -5.02 9.69 10.41
C MET A 145 -3.72 9.55 9.62
N ASP A 146 -2.72 8.83 10.14
CA ASP A 146 -1.48 8.59 9.41
C ASP A 146 -1.75 7.75 8.15
N ARG A 147 -2.57 6.70 8.26
CA ARG A 147 -3.01 5.92 7.08
C ARG A 147 -3.71 6.80 6.03
N ARG A 148 -4.68 7.61 6.47
CA ARG A 148 -5.40 8.54 5.58
C ARG A 148 -4.44 9.53 4.91
N LEU A 149 -3.45 10.04 5.64
CA LEU A 149 -2.41 10.93 5.11
C LEU A 149 -1.54 10.22 4.07
N GLN A 150 -1.05 9.01 4.35
CA GLN A 150 -0.24 8.24 3.41
C GLN A 150 -1.01 7.90 2.12
N GLU A 151 -2.28 7.51 2.24
CA GLU A 151 -3.16 7.28 1.10
C GLU A 151 -3.31 8.54 0.24
N GLY A 152 -3.57 9.69 0.88
CA GLY A 152 -3.67 10.98 0.20
C GLY A 152 -2.37 11.41 -0.47
N LEU A 153 -1.21 11.14 0.15
CA LEU A 153 0.10 11.51 -0.40
C LEU A 153 0.44 10.68 -1.65
N ILE A 154 0.03 9.42 -1.68
CA ILE A 154 0.21 8.58 -2.87
C ILE A 154 -0.64 9.10 -4.02
N GLU A 155 -1.89 9.47 -3.75
CA GLU A 155 -2.74 10.09 -4.75
C GLU A 155 -2.17 11.43 -5.25
N GLN A 156 -1.79 12.33 -4.35
CA GLN A 156 -1.15 13.59 -4.72
C GLN A 156 0.14 13.36 -5.53
N GLY A 157 0.91 12.33 -5.20
CA GLY A 157 2.11 11.93 -5.95
C GLY A 157 1.79 11.46 -7.37
N GLN A 158 0.74 10.65 -7.55
CA GLN A 158 0.25 10.24 -8.85
C GLN A 158 -0.20 11.47 -9.66
N ASP A 159 -0.99 12.35 -9.05
CA ASP A 159 -1.49 13.58 -9.68
C ASP A 159 -0.36 14.49 -10.11
N LEU A 160 0.66 14.66 -9.28
CA LEU A 160 1.83 15.45 -9.60
C LEU A 160 2.59 14.87 -10.81
N ALA A 161 2.70 13.55 -10.91
CA ALA A 161 3.32 12.89 -12.06
C ALA A 161 2.49 13.07 -13.35
N GLU A 162 1.17 13.05 -13.25
CA GLU A 162 0.27 13.33 -14.38
C GLU A 162 0.31 14.79 -14.81
N LEU A 163 0.30 15.73 -13.86
CA LEU A 163 0.40 17.17 -14.10
C LEU A 163 1.73 17.55 -14.76
N LYS A 164 2.87 16.99 -14.30
CA LYS A 164 4.18 17.22 -14.92
C LYS A 164 4.21 16.75 -16.38
N ALA A 165 3.72 15.54 -16.66
CA ALA A 165 3.63 15.02 -18.02
C ALA A 165 2.65 15.83 -18.90
N ALA A 166 1.57 16.35 -18.32
CA ALA A 166 0.66 17.25 -19.02
C ALA A 166 1.34 18.56 -19.40
N PHE A 167 2.07 19.14 -18.45
CA PHE A 167 2.75 20.41 -18.58
C PHE A 167 3.78 20.38 -19.70
N GLU A 168 4.53 19.28 -19.86
CA GLU A 168 5.51 19.13 -20.94
C GLU A 168 4.92 19.31 -22.35
N ARG A 169 3.65 18.93 -22.56
CA ARG A 169 2.94 19.10 -23.84
C ARG A 169 2.42 20.53 -24.05
N VAL A 170 2.16 21.23 -22.95
CA VAL A 170 1.44 22.51 -22.93
C VAL A 170 2.38 23.71 -22.76
N GLN A 171 3.58 23.51 -22.22
CA GLN A 171 4.57 24.56 -21.92
C GLN A 171 4.89 25.45 -23.14
N GLY A 172 4.83 24.89 -24.36
CA GLY A 172 5.09 25.60 -25.61
C GLY A 172 4.07 26.69 -25.96
N MET A 173 2.85 26.66 -25.40
CA MET A 173 1.84 27.71 -25.62
C MET A 173 2.21 29.04 -24.96
N GLY A 174 3.00 29.00 -23.89
CA GLY A 174 3.27 30.17 -23.06
C GLY A 174 2.02 30.79 -22.42
N GLY A 175 2.16 31.98 -21.85
CA GLY A 175 1.05 32.74 -21.27
C GLY A 175 0.92 32.65 -19.75
N LYS A 176 -0.10 33.33 -19.21
CA LYS A 176 -0.32 33.48 -17.76
C LYS A 176 -0.70 32.16 -17.09
N ASP A 177 -1.55 31.37 -17.71
CA ASP A 177 -2.07 30.13 -17.14
C ASP A 177 -1.00 29.03 -17.12
N VAL A 178 -0.10 28.98 -18.10
CA VAL A 178 1.08 28.09 -18.10
C VAL A 178 2.03 28.43 -16.95
N ARG A 179 2.34 29.73 -16.72
CA ARG A 179 3.17 30.16 -15.59
C ARG A 179 2.52 29.86 -14.24
N ARG A 180 1.19 30.02 -14.16
CA ARG A 180 0.43 29.68 -12.95
C ARG A 180 0.45 28.18 -12.69
N LEU A 181 0.32 27.35 -13.72
CA LEU A 181 0.41 25.90 -13.63
C LEU A 181 1.80 25.46 -13.15
N ASP A 182 2.87 26.03 -13.71
CA ASP A 182 4.26 25.77 -13.29
C ASP A 182 4.47 26.11 -11.80
N THR A 183 3.96 27.27 -11.36
CA THR A 183 4.02 27.67 -9.94
C THR A 183 3.28 26.68 -9.04
N LEU A 184 2.06 26.26 -9.43
CA LEU A 184 1.27 25.28 -8.66
C LEU A 184 1.97 23.91 -8.63
N ILE A 185 2.55 23.45 -9.73
CA ILE A 185 3.31 22.20 -9.78
C ILE A 185 4.51 22.27 -8.81
N GLY A 186 5.22 23.40 -8.78
CA GLY A 186 6.32 23.62 -7.83
C GLY A 186 5.86 23.61 -6.36
N GLN A 187 4.70 24.22 -6.05
CA GLN A 187 4.12 24.21 -4.71
C GLN A 187 3.72 22.80 -4.26
N ILE A 188 3.03 22.05 -5.14
CA ILE A 188 2.61 20.67 -4.87
C ILE A 188 3.84 19.75 -4.72
N ASP A 189 4.88 19.92 -5.54
CA ASP A 189 6.13 19.13 -5.44
C ASP A 189 6.86 19.36 -4.11
N GLU A 190 6.93 20.61 -3.65
CA GLU A 190 7.54 20.94 -2.36
C GLU A 190 6.71 20.38 -1.20
N ALA A 191 5.38 20.52 -1.25
CA ALA A 191 4.48 19.97 -0.25
C ALA A 191 4.53 18.44 -0.18
N GLN A 192 4.65 17.78 -1.33
CA GLN A 192 4.83 16.32 -1.42
C GLN A 192 6.12 15.87 -0.74
N LYS A 193 7.24 16.60 -0.93
CA LYS A 193 8.52 16.32 -0.24
C LYS A 193 8.42 16.51 1.26
N GLN A 194 7.63 17.50 1.70
CA GLN A 194 7.36 17.77 3.11
C GLN A 194 6.32 16.82 3.73
N GLY A 195 5.68 15.95 2.93
CA GLY A 195 4.65 15.03 3.40
C GLY A 195 3.34 15.71 3.80
N THR A 196 2.97 16.80 3.10
CA THR A 196 1.76 17.60 3.35
C THR A 196 0.82 17.54 2.15
N LEU A 197 -0.50 17.53 2.41
CA LEU A 197 -1.53 17.49 1.38
C LEU A 197 -1.99 18.89 0.99
N LEU A 198 -2.08 19.16 -0.31
CA LEU A 198 -2.60 20.40 -0.90
C LEU A 198 -3.71 20.12 -1.91
N PRO A 199 -4.86 19.54 -1.48
CA PRO A 199 -5.92 19.09 -2.38
C PRO A 199 -6.49 20.24 -3.24
N GLY A 200 -6.62 21.45 -2.68
CA GLY A 200 -7.13 22.61 -3.41
C GLY A 200 -6.14 23.16 -4.46
N GLU A 201 -4.83 22.95 -4.30
CA GLU A 201 -3.85 23.31 -5.33
C GLU A 201 -3.84 22.30 -6.46
N VAL A 202 -3.93 21.01 -6.14
CA VAL A 202 -4.08 19.92 -7.11
C VAL A 202 -5.33 20.13 -7.98
N GLU A 203 -6.49 20.44 -7.39
CA GLU A 203 -7.73 20.71 -8.13
C GLU A 203 -7.58 21.92 -9.09
N ARG A 204 -6.97 23.00 -8.61
CA ARG A 204 -6.70 24.19 -9.45
C ARG A 204 -5.73 23.87 -10.59
N ALA A 205 -4.66 23.12 -10.32
CA ALA A 205 -3.69 22.72 -11.33
C ALA A 205 -4.33 21.82 -12.40
N ARG A 206 -5.17 20.86 -11.99
CA ARG A 206 -5.95 20.01 -12.90
C ARG A 206 -6.90 20.81 -13.78
N THR A 207 -7.65 21.74 -13.20
CA THR A 207 -8.58 22.61 -13.95
C THR A 207 -7.85 23.45 -15.00
N ILE A 208 -6.72 24.06 -14.62
CA ILE A 208 -5.88 24.81 -15.57
C ILE A 208 -5.33 23.89 -16.67
N THR A 209 -4.85 22.70 -16.31
CA THR A 209 -4.34 21.71 -17.25
C THR A 209 -5.40 21.29 -18.26
N PHE A 210 -6.63 21.00 -17.81
CA PHE A 210 -7.77 20.68 -18.68
C PHE A 210 -8.06 21.82 -19.66
N ASN A 211 -8.19 23.06 -19.17
CA ASN A 211 -8.45 24.22 -20.03
C ASN A 211 -7.36 24.41 -21.08
N LEU A 212 -6.08 24.25 -20.70
CA LEU A 212 -4.96 24.39 -21.62
C LEU A 212 -4.91 23.27 -22.66
N ARG A 213 -5.18 22.01 -22.28
CA ARG A 213 -5.29 20.88 -23.22
C ARG A 213 -6.47 21.05 -24.18
N LYS A 214 -7.63 21.49 -23.68
CA LYS A 214 -8.79 21.80 -24.51
C LYS A 214 -8.46 22.90 -25.51
N LEU A 215 -7.76 23.96 -25.08
CA LEU A 215 -7.29 25.02 -25.96
C LEU A 215 -6.32 24.49 -27.02
N LEU A 216 -5.34 23.63 -26.66
CA LEU A 216 -4.44 22.99 -27.63
C LEU A 216 -5.20 22.22 -28.71
N GLU A 217 -6.05 21.27 -28.32
CA GLU A 217 -6.79 20.43 -29.27
C GLU A 217 -7.76 21.26 -30.13
N SER A 218 -8.34 22.33 -29.57
CA SER A 218 -9.20 23.26 -30.33
C SER A 218 -8.42 24.23 -31.24
N SER A 219 -7.16 24.54 -30.91
CA SER A 219 -6.31 25.51 -31.63
C SER A 219 -5.48 24.89 -32.75
N VAL A 220 -5.26 23.57 -32.75
CA VAL A 220 -4.56 22.82 -33.82
C VAL A 220 -5.24 22.96 -35.20
N VAL A 221 -6.40 23.63 -35.30
CA VAL A 221 -7.17 23.81 -36.54
C VAL A 221 -7.09 25.23 -37.14
N GLN A 222 -6.30 26.17 -36.61
CA GLN A 222 -6.17 27.51 -37.21
C GLN A 222 -5.06 27.68 -38.26
N SER A 223 -4.26 26.65 -38.53
CA SER A 223 -3.29 26.67 -39.63
C SER A 223 -3.92 26.18 -40.93
N VAL A 224 -4.71 27.05 -41.56
CA VAL A 224 -5.17 26.86 -42.95
C VAL A 224 -3.96 26.97 -43.88
N THR A 225 -3.77 25.94 -44.72
CA THR A 225 -2.82 25.90 -45.83
C THR A 225 -3.02 27.12 -46.76
N PRO A 226 -1.97 27.91 -47.06
CA PRO A 226 -2.11 29.16 -47.80
C PRO A 226 -2.13 28.92 -49.31
N ASP A 227 -3.06 28.12 -49.83
CA ASP A 227 -3.18 27.98 -51.30
C ASP A 227 -4.56 27.71 -51.90
N GLN A 228 -5.66 27.95 -51.16
CA GLN A 228 -6.98 28.01 -51.80
C GLN A 228 -7.79 29.19 -51.27
N ALA A 229 -7.72 30.30 -52.01
CA ALA A 229 -8.62 31.42 -51.89
C ALA A 229 -10.04 31.02 -52.35
N VAL A 230 -10.84 30.48 -51.44
CA VAL A 230 -12.30 30.49 -51.56
C VAL A 230 -12.89 30.94 -50.23
N ILE A 231 -13.70 32.00 -50.30
CA ILE A 231 -14.28 32.73 -49.18
C ILE A 231 -15.24 31.81 -48.39
N PRO A 232 -15.14 31.75 -47.05
CA PRO A 232 -15.87 30.79 -46.22
C PRO A 232 -17.29 31.28 -45.91
N THR A 233 -18.28 30.41 -46.08
CA THR A 233 -19.63 30.62 -45.54
C THR A 233 -19.87 29.58 -44.45
N SER A 234 -19.74 30.02 -43.20
CA SER A 234 -20.43 29.52 -42.01
C SER A 234 -20.64 28.01 -41.86
N ALA A 235 -19.57 27.26 -41.57
CA ALA A 235 -19.61 26.09 -40.68
C ALA A 235 -18.17 25.72 -40.31
N THR A 236 -17.81 25.98 -39.06
CA THR A 236 -16.56 25.54 -38.43
C THR A 236 -16.53 24.01 -38.40
N ILE A 237 -15.96 23.37 -39.43
CA ILE A 237 -15.74 21.92 -39.41
C ILE A 237 -14.40 21.69 -38.70
N LEU A 238 -14.43 21.51 -37.38
CA LEU A 238 -13.33 20.84 -36.69
C LEU A 238 -13.21 19.42 -37.28
N ASP A 239 -11.98 18.91 -37.42
CA ASP A 239 -11.73 17.51 -37.78
C ASP A 239 -12.48 16.58 -36.81
N PRO A 240 -13.27 15.59 -37.29
CA PRO A 240 -13.95 14.61 -36.44
C PRO A 240 -13.04 13.95 -35.39
N GLN A 241 -11.75 13.77 -35.68
CA GLN A 241 -10.81 13.22 -34.70
C GLN A 241 -10.47 14.20 -33.57
N ALA A 242 -10.30 15.48 -33.86
CA ALA A 242 -10.06 16.51 -32.84
C ALA A 242 -11.31 16.70 -31.96
N GLN A 243 -12.51 16.68 -32.55
CA GLN A 243 -13.76 16.70 -31.80
C GLN A 243 -13.88 15.50 -30.85
N ALA A 244 -13.54 14.30 -31.32
CA ALA A 244 -13.56 13.10 -30.47
C ALA A 244 -12.58 13.20 -29.28
N ARG A 245 -11.38 13.77 -29.48
CA ARG A 245 -10.42 14.01 -28.38
C ARG A 245 -10.92 15.03 -27.37
N VAL A 246 -11.52 16.13 -27.82
CA VAL A 246 -12.11 17.14 -26.93
C VAL A 246 -13.26 16.54 -26.12
N LEU A 247 -14.14 15.76 -26.75
CA LEU A 247 -15.22 15.06 -26.05
C LEU A 247 -14.69 14.06 -25.02
N ALA A 248 -13.64 13.30 -25.36
CA ALA A 248 -12.98 12.39 -24.41
C ALA A 248 -12.40 13.15 -23.21
N LEU A 249 -11.73 14.28 -23.44
CA LEU A 249 -11.21 15.14 -22.37
C LEU A 249 -12.35 15.70 -21.49
N GLU A 250 -13.48 16.08 -22.08
CA GLU A 250 -14.65 16.57 -21.34
C GLU A 250 -15.30 15.48 -20.49
N GLN A 251 -15.41 14.26 -21.01
CA GLN A 251 -15.90 13.10 -20.27
C GLN A 251 -14.95 12.73 -19.11
N GLU A 252 -13.65 12.72 -19.36
CA GLU A 252 -12.63 12.49 -18.33
C GLU A 252 -12.72 13.56 -17.23
N HIS A 253 -12.83 14.83 -17.61
CA HIS A 253 -12.97 15.93 -16.66
C HIS A 253 -14.25 15.82 -15.83
N ALA A 254 -15.39 15.50 -16.46
CA ALA A 254 -16.67 15.33 -15.75
C ALA A 254 -16.61 14.14 -14.77
N ALA A 255 -16.01 13.01 -15.18
CA ALA A 255 -15.83 11.85 -14.30
C ALA A 255 -14.94 12.19 -13.10
N GLN A 256 -13.85 12.94 -13.31
CA GLN A 256 -12.98 13.42 -12.24
C GLN A 256 -13.72 14.36 -11.28
N GLN A 257 -14.50 15.31 -11.80
CA GLN A 257 -15.32 16.21 -10.98
C GLN A 257 -16.35 15.44 -10.16
N LEU A 258 -16.96 14.40 -10.72
CA LEU A 258 -17.91 13.54 -10.00
C LEU A 258 -17.23 12.79 -8.85
N SER A 259 -16.03 12.23 -9.08
CA SER A 259 -15.24 11.57 -8.03
C SER A 259 -14.78 12.54 -6.93
N LEU A 260 -14.41 13.77 -7.30
CA LEU A 260 -14.07 14.81 -6.33
C LEU A 260 -15.28 15.21 -5.48
N ALA A 261 -16.45 15.40 -6.10
CA ALA A 261 -17.68 15.72 -5.39
C ALA A 261 -18.10 14.59 -4.44
N GLU A 262 -17.99 13.32 -4.85
CA GLU A 262 -18.26 12.18 -3.96
C GLU A 262 -17.41 12.24 -2.68
N ARG A 263 -16.13 12.59 -2.81
CA ARG A 263 -15.20 12.67 -1.67
C ARG A 263 -15.46 13.87 -0.78
N GLU A 264 -15.67 15.04 -1.39
CA GLU A 264 -15.96 16.29 -0.68
C GLU A 264 -17.23 16.15 0.17
N PHE A 265 -18.25 15.49 -0.38
CA PHE A 265 -19.56 15.33 0.26
C PHE A 265 -19.79 13.93 0.83
N ALA A 266 -18.74 13.12 1.02
CA ALA A 266 -18.86 11.75 1.52
C ALA A 266 -19.66 11.64 2.84
N PRO A 267 -19.45 12.50 3.86
CA PRO A 267 -20.24 12.45 5.09
C PRO A 267 -21.73 12.77 4.87
N LEU A 268 -22.06 13.59 3.88
CA LEU A 268 -23.44 13.92 3.53
C LEU A 268 -24.11 12.73 2.82
N LEU A 269 -23.44 12.14 1.83
CA LEU A 269 -23.94 10.98 1.10
C LEU A 269 -24.17 9.76 2.00
N GLN A 270 -23.40 9.62 3.08
CA GLN A 270 -23.59 8.57 4.09
C GLN A 270 -24.89 8.75 4.88
N GLY A 271 -25.22 9.97 5.30
CA GLY A 271 -26.42 10.27 6.08
C GLY A 271 -27.71 10.39 5.25
N ARG A 272 -27.59 10.47 3.92
CA ARG A 272 -28.69 10.80 3.00
C ARG A 272 -28.76 9.79 1.84
N PRO A 273 -29.53 8.69 1.99
CA PRO A 273 -29.62 7.65 0.97
C PRO A 273 -30.21 8.18 -0.36
N ASP A 274 -31.08 9.18 -0.29
CA ASP A 274 -31.64 9.89 -1.45
C ASP A 274 -30.55 10.54 -2.32
N LEU A 275 -29.53 11.13 -1.69
CA LEU A 275 -28.39 11.73 -2.39
C LEU A 275 -27.42 10.67 -2.92
N ARG A 276 -27.28 9.52 -2.23
CA ARG A 276 -26.49 8.39 -2.72
C ARG A 276 -27.09 7.78 -3.98
N GLU A 277 -28.41 7.57 -4.01
CA GLU A 277 -29.11 7.11 -5.21
C GLU A 277 -28.99 8.10 -6.39
N ALA A 278 -28.92 9.41 -6.12
CA ALA A 278 -28.62 10.40 -7.14
C ALA A 278 -27.19 10.28 -7.68
N TYR A 279 -26.20 10.07 -6.81
CA TYR A 279 -24.82 9.78 -7.20
C TYR A 279 -24.72 8.51 -8.08
N ASP A 280 -25.36 7.41 -7.67
CA ASP A 280 -25.30 6.15 -8.41
C ASP A 280 -25.90 6.29 -9.82
N ARG A 281 -26.94 7.12 -9.99
CA ARG A 281 -27.48 7.48 -11.32
C ARG A 281 -26.48 8.25 -12.18
N LEU A 282 -25.73 9.19 -11.61
CA LEU A 282 -24.67 9.92 -12.33
C LEU A 282 -23.52 8.97 -12.70
N ARG A 283 -23.14 8.06 -11.81
CA ARG A 283 -22.15 7.00 -12.08
C ARG A 283 -22.60 6.09 -13.23
N ALA A 284 -23.89 5.76 -13.32
CA ALA A 284 -24.43 5.00 -14.45
C ALA A 284 -24.36 5.79 -15.78
N LEU A 285 -24.61 7.10 -15.77
CA LEU A 285 -24.44 7.97 -16.95
C LEU A 285 -22.97 8.09 -17.38
N GLN A 286 -22.03 8.08 -16.44
CA GLN A 286 -20.60 8.02 -16.72
C GLN A 286 -20.25 6.74 -17.49
N GLY A 287 -20.74 5.58 -17.03
CA GLY A 287 -20.52 4.30 -17.73
C GLY A 287 -21.12 4.26 -19.15
N GLY A 288 -22.15 5.08 -19.40
CA GLY A 288 -22.77 5.26 -20.72
C GLY A 288 -22.12 6.35 -21.59
N GLY A 289 -21.10 7.07 -21.12
CA GLY A 289 -20.46 8.18 -21.84
C GLY A 289 -21.35 9.43 -22.00
N GLN A 290 -22.40 9.57 -21.20
CA GLN A 290 -23.39 10.66 -21.27
C GLN A 290 -23.23 11.69 -20.15
N LEU A 291 -22.22 11.54 -19.29
CA LEU A 291 -21.94 12.48 -18.22
C LEU A 291 -21.37 13.79 -18.79
N THR A 292 -21.97 14.92 -18.40
CA THR A 292 -21.53 16.26 -18.78
C THR A 292 -21.09 17.06 -17.56
N ALA A 293 -20.18 18.03 -17.76
CA ALA A 293 -19.69 18.89 -16.69
C ALA A 293 -20.83 19.68 -16.03
N ASP A 294 -21.80 20.18 -16.81
CA ASP A 294 -22.94 20.94 -16.30
C ASP A 294 -23.82 20.13 -15.34
N LEU A 295 -24.03 18.84 -15.61
CA LEU A 295 -24.79 17.95 -14.72
C LEU A 295 -24.05 17.74 -13.39
N VAL A 296 -22.73 17.57 -13.44
CA VAL A 296 -21.90 17.38 -12.24
C VAL A 296 -21.84 18.67 -11.43
N GLU A 297 -21.71 19.82 -12.08
CA GLU A 297 -21.70 21.13 -11.41
C GLU A 297 -23.07 21.46 -10.78
N GLY A 298 -24.17 21.19 -11.49
CA GLY A 298 -25.52 21.34 -10.96
C GLY A 298 -25.74 20.47 -9.72
N TRP A 299 -25.38 19.18 -9.79
CA TRP A 299 -25.45 18.28 -8.64
C TRP A 299 -24.55 18.73 -7.48
N ARG A 300 -23.32 19.20 -7.76
CA ARG A 300 -22.42 19.75 -6.74
C ARG A 300 -23.02 20.99 -6.06
N SER A 301 -23.73 21.84 -6.79
CA SER A 301 -24.47 22.97 -6.22
C SER A 301 -25.59 22.50 -5.29
N ASP A 302 -26.38 21.51 -5.70
CA ASP A 302 -27.45 20.93 -4.88
C ASP A 302 -26.90 20.32 -3.58
N LEU A 303 -25.76 19.61 -3.67
CA LEU A 303 -25.07 19.06 -2.50
C LEU A 303 -24.62 20.14 -1.51
N LYS A 304 -24.17 21.31 -1.99
CA LYS A 304 -23.80 22.43 -1.11
C LYS A 304 -25.01 22.95 -0.33
N VAL A 305 -26.15 23.11 -1.01
CA VAL A 305 -27.39 23.57 -0.37
C VAL A 305 -27.87 22.56 0.68
N GLU A 306 -27.90 21.26 0.32
CA GLU A 306 -28.31 20.20 1.26
C GLU A 306 -27.31 20.03 2.42
N ARG A 307 -26.01 20.26 2.19
CA ARG A 307 -25.00 20.30 3.26
C ARG A 307 -25.30 21.42 4.24
N GLU A 308 -25.53 22.64 3.78
CA GLU A 308 -25.84 23.78 4.65
C GLU A 308 -27.11 23.55 5.47
N ARG A 309 -28.14 22.99 4.83
CA ARG A 309 -29.37 22.56 5.50
C ARG A 309 -29.08 21.54 6.60
N THR A 310 -28.39 20.46 6.27
CA THR A 310 -28.06 19.38 7.22
C THR A 310 -27.20 19.90 8.37
N LEU A 311 -26.24 20.79 8.11
CA LEU A 311 -25.44 21.47 9.15
C LEU A 311 -26.31 22.27 10.12
N SER A 312 -27.31 23.00 9.60
CA SER A 312 -28.23 23.77 10.45
C SER A 312 -29.10 22.87 11.34
N GLU A 313 -29.57 21.74 10.78
CA GLU A 313 -30.36 20.73 11.50
C GLU A 313 -29.54 20.07 12.60
N GLN A 314 -28.28 19.70 12.30
CA GLN A 314 -27.34 19.10 13.25
C GLN A 314 -26.95 20.06 14.38
N ARG A 315 -26.71 21.35 14.09
CA ARG A 315 -26.46 22.37 15.12
C ARG A 315 -27.66 22.53 16.06
N ALA A 316 -28.88 22.54 15.53
CA ALA A 316 -30.09 22.59 16.34
C ALA A 316 -30.30 21.30 17.16
N GLN A 317 -29.88 20.14 16.65
CA GLN A 317 -29.88 18.89 17.39
C GLN A 317 -28.85 18.90 18.53
N LEU A 318 -27.61 19.35 18.28
CA LEU A 318 -26.58 19.46 19.31
C LEU A 318 -27.05 20.37 20.46
N ALA A 319 -27.62 21.55 20.15
CA ALA A 319 -28.13 22.46 21.17
C ALA A 319 -29.24 21.83 22.05
N ARG A 320 -30.10 20.99 21.45
CA ARG A 320 -31.12 20.24 22.20
C ARG A 320 -30.50 19.18 23.11
N LEU A 321 -29.50 18.43 22.61
CA LEU A 321 -28.78 17.43 23.39
C LEU A 321 -28.01 18.05 24.55
N GLU A 322 -27.29 19.15 24.31
CA GLU A 322 -26.60 19.91 25.35
C GLU A 322 -27.59 20.35 26.45
N GLY A 323 -28.74 20.93 26.07
CA GLY A 323 -29.77 21.34 27.03
C GLY A 323 -30.32 20.18 27.87
N ALA A 324 -30.50 19.00 27.28
CA ALA A 324 -30.97 17.82 27.99
C ALA A 324 -29.90 17.23 28.93
N LEU A 325 -28.64 17.28 28.52
CA LEU A 325 -27.51 16.69 29.24
C LEU A 325 -26.97 17.57 30.38
N VAL A 326 -27.22 18.88 30.38
CA VAL A 326 -26.89 19.77 31.52
C VAL A 326 -27.54 19.30 32.83
N GLN A 327 -28.66 18.59 32.76
CA GLN A 327 -29.36 18.04 33.93
C GLN A 327 -28.88 16.64 34.33
N ALA A 328 -28.01 16.01 33.52
CA ALA A 328 -27.48 14.67 33.75
C ALA A 328 -25.99 14.71 34.11
N THR A 329 -25.51 13.78 34.92
CA THR A 329 -24.07 13.61 35.17
C THR A 329 -23.38 13.04 33.93
N ALA A 330 -22.67 13.88 33.17
CA ALA A 330 -22.00 13.50 31.94
C ALA A 330 -20.77 12.59 32.19
N THR A 331 -20.77 11.42 31.54
CA THR A 331 -19.62 10.49 31.51
C THR A 331 -18.46 11.08 30.71
N ALA A 332 -17.26 10.48 30.82
CA ALA A 332 -16.09 10.88 30.03
C ALA A 332 -16.37 10.79 28.52
N ASP A 333 -16.92 9.66 28.05
CA ASP A 333 -17.26 9.43 26.64
C ASP A 333 -18.25 10.47 26.10
N MET A 334 -19.26 10.84 26.90
CA MET A 334 -20.25 11.85 26.51
C MET A 334 -19.62 13.24 26.37
N ARG A 335 -18.67 13.60 27.23
CA ARG A 335 -17.91 14.85 27.11
C ARG A 335 -17.05 14.85 25.83
N ILE A 336 -16.37 13.74 25.54
CA ILE A 336 -15.58 13.58 24.31
C ILE A 336 -16.48 13.73 23.07
N ALA A 337 -17.63 13.06 23.04
CA ALA A 337 -18.57 13.12 21.92
C ALA A 337 -19.18 14.53 21.75
N LEU A 338 -19.53 15.21 22.85
CA LEU A 338 -20.02 16.60 22.82
C LEU A 338 -18.97 17.57 22.28
N ASP A 339 -17.74 17.51 22.80
CA ASP A 339 -16.66 18.39 22.37
C ASP A 339 -16.28 18.13 20.91
N SER A 340 -16.25 16.86 20.48
CA SER A 340 -16.05 16.47 19.08
C SER A 340 -17.14 17.03 18.17
N ALA A 341 -18.42 16.81 18.51
CA ALA A 341 -19.56 17.29 17.74
C ALA A 341 -19.58 18.82 17.63
N ARG A 342 -19.30 19.51 18.74
CA ARG A 342 -19.24 20.97 18.77
C ARG A 342 -18.16 21.49 17.85
N HIS A 343 -16.93 20.97 17.96
CA HIS A 343 -15.83 21.43 17.11
C HIS A 343 -16.03 21.11 15.62
N LEU A 344 -16.62 19.96 15.29
CA LEU A 344 -16.94 19.61 13.90
C LEU A 344 -17.99 20.55 13.31
N LEU A 345 -19.06 20.83 14.05
CA LEU A 345 -20.11 21.73 13.57
C LEU A 345 -19.65 23.19 13.51
N ASP A 346 -18.75 23.61 14.40
CA ASP A 346 -18.13 24.94 14.37
C ASP A 346 -17.16 25.09 13.20
N SER A 347 -16.45 24.02 12.81
CA SER A 347 -15.58 24.00 11.62
C SER A 347 -16.35 23.91 10.29
N GLY A 348 -17.67 23.64 10.35
CA GLY A 348 -18.53 23.48 9.18
C GLY A 348 -18.55 22.06 8.60
N SER A 349 -18.01 21.09 9.34
CA SER A 349 -18.10 19.65 9.04
C SER A 349 -19.38 19.05 9.64
N LEU A 350 -19.86 17.95 9.07
CA LEU A 350 -21.00 17.19 9.61
C LEU A 350 -20.54 16.32 10.79
N ALA A 351 -21.34 16.27 11.86
CA ALA A 351 -21.08 15.50 13.08
C ALA A 351 -22.09 14.35 13.23
N THR A 352 -22.41 13.67 12.13
CA THR A 352 -23.50 12.69 12.05
C THR A 352 -23.31 11.53 13.04
N ASP A 353 -22.09 10.98 13.12
CA ASP A 353 -21.80 9.84 13.98
C ASP A 353 -21.77 10.23 15.46
N GLU A 354 -21.19 11.39 15.79
CA GLU A 354 -21.11 11.89 17.16
C GLU A 354 -22.50 12.23 17.70
N LEU A 355 -23.36 12.84 16.87
CA LEU A 355 -24.74 13.12 17.26
C LEU A 355 -25.56 11.85 17.43
N GLN A 356 -25.37 10.84 16.58
CA GLN A 356 -26.01 9.54 16.76
C GLN A 356 -25.56 8.90 18.08
N GLU A 357 -24.25 8.89 18.35
CA GLU A 357 -23.68 8.37 19.59
C GLU A 357 -24.25 9.08 20.83
N LEU A 358 -24.41 10.41 20.78
CA LEU A 358 -25.00 11.20 21.87
C LEU A 358 -26.50 10.94 22.07
N VAL A 359 -27.27 10.79 20.99
CA VAL A 359 -28.69 10.41 21.06
C VAL A 359 -28.85 9.05 21.72
N ASP A 360 -28.04 8.08 21.31
CA ASP A 360 -28.04 6.71 21.85
C ASP A 360 -27.66 6.71 23.35
N MET A 361 -26.64 7.51 23.73
CA MET A 361 -26.26 7.73 25.12
C MET A 361 -27.39 8.35 25.96
N GLN A 362 -28.07 9.37 25.43
CA GLN A 362 -29.18 10.02 26.11
C GLN A 362 -30.37 9.06 26.28
N ALA A 363 -30.71 8.31 25.23
CA ALA A 363 -31.82 7.36 25.25
C ALA A 363 -31.60 6.30 26.33
N ALA A 364 -30.40 5.73 26.44
CA ALA A 364 -30.11 4.74 27.46
C ALA A 364 -30.18 5.29 28.89
N LEU A 365 -29.74 6.53 29.11
CA LEU A 365 -29.91 7.19 30.41
C LEU A 365 -31.38 7.31 30.82
N ALA A 366 -32.30 7.45 29.84
CA ALA A 366 -33.74 7.48 30.09
C ALA A 366 -34.35 6.09 30.36
N SER A 367 -33.77 5.01 29.82
CA SER A 367 -34.31 3.64 29.94
C SER A 367 -34.15 3.01 31.33
N GLY A 368 -33.19 3.46 32.14
CA GLY A 368 -33.00 3.07 33.55
C GLY A 368 -32.51 1.64 33.81
N VAL A 369 -33.28 0.61 33.44
CA VAL A 369 -32.97 -0.81 33.69
C VAL A 369 -32.49 -1.45 32.39
N ASN A 370 -31.26 -1.99 32.38
CA ASN A 370 -30.50 -2.45 31.20
C ASN A 370 -29.84 -1.35 30.36
N ALA A 371 -29.77 -0.11 30.87
CA ALA A 371 -29.11 1.00 30.19
C ALA A 371 -27.67 0.68 29.76
N SER A 372 -26.88 0.05 30.64
CA SER A 372 -25.49 -0.32 30.33
C SER A 372 -25.38 -1.36 29.22
N ALA A 373 -26.14 -2.45 29.30
CA ALA A 373 -26.14 -3.52 28.29
C ALA A 373 -26.68 -3.02 26.94
N GLN A 374 -27.71 -2.16 26.95
CA GLN A 374 -28.23 -1.51 25.75
C GLN A 374 -27.20 -0.55 25.14
N LEU A 375 -26.43 0.16 25.94
CA LEU A 375 -25.34 1.02 25.46
C LEU A 375 -24.20 0.23 24.86
N GLU A 376 -23.78 -0.85 25.52
CA GLU A 376 -22.75 -1.74 25.00
C GLU A 376 -23.18 -2.31 23.64
N THR A 377 -24.42 -2.78 23.52
CA THR A 377 -24.93 -3.29 22.26
C THR A 377 -25.02 -2.19 21.18
N GLN A 378 -25.46 -0.98 21.52
CA GLN A 378 -25.50 0.14 20.57
C GLN A 378 -24.09 0.56 20.11
N ARG A 379 -23.13 0.62 21.03
CA ARG A 379 -21.71 0.87 20.73
C ARG A 379 -21.16 -0.18 19.79
N GLU A 380 -21.47 -1.45 20.03
CA GLU A 380 -21.06 -2.55 19.15
C GLU A 380 -21.66 -2.42 17.75
N LEU A 381 -22.94 -2.04 17.62
CA LEU A 381 -23.56 -1.82 16.32
C LEU A 381 -22.92 -0.65 15.57
N LEU A 382 -22.60 0.45 16.27
CA LEU A 382 -21.87 1.58 15.69
C LEU A 382 -20.44 1.19 15.29
N GLU A 383 -19.77 0.36 16.09
CA GLU A 383 -18.43 -0.14 15.78
C GLU A 383 -18.42 -1.06 14.54
N ILE A 384 -19.42 -1.94 14.41
CA ILE A 384 -19.61 -2.78 13.22
C ILE A 384 -19.85 -1.90 12.00
N GLU A 385 -20.72 -0.89 12.10
CA GLU A 385 -21.00 0.03 11.00
C GLU A 385 -19.74 0.78 10.58
N ARG A 386 -19.00 1.38 11.54
CA ARG A 386 -17.74 2.09 11.28
C ARG A 386 -16.68 1.18 10.64
N SER A 387 -16.59 -0.07 11.10
CA SER A 387 -15.66 -1.06 10.55
C SER A 387 -16.08 -1.47 9.13
N ALA A 388 -17.37 -1.67 8.89
CA ALA A 388 -17.93 -2.03 7.58
C ALA A 388 -17.69 -0.95 6.51
N ARG A 389 -17.61 0.34 6.89
CA ARG A 389 -17.27 1.44 5.96
C ARG A 389 -15.87 1.29 5.35
N ASN A 390 -14.97 0.61 6.04
CA ASN A 390 -13.59 0.41 5.58
C ASN A 390 -13.40 -0.90 4.77
N VAL A 391 -14.47 -1.69 4.61
CA VAL A 391 -14.44 -2.99 3.94
C VAL A 391 -15.36 -2.95 2.72
N ALA A 392 -14.81 -3.20 1.54
CA ALA A 392 -15.56 -3.18 0.29
C ALA A 392 -16.79 -4.11 0.34
N GLY A 393 -17.96 -3.59 -0.05
CA GLY A 393 -19.23 -4.31 -0.07
C GLY A 393 -19.83 -4.67 1.30
N ALA A 394 -19.12 -4.46 2.42
CA ALA A 394 -19.63 -4.84 3.74
C ALA A 394 -20.76 -3.92 4.21
N SER A 395 -20.67 -2.62 3.92
CA SER A 395 -21.69 -1.63 4.33
C SER A 395 -23.05 -1.91 3.70
N GLU A 396 -23.10 -2.26 2.41
CA GLU A 396 -24.34 -2.56 1.68
C GLU A 396 -25.04 -3.81 2.22
N GLU A 397 -24.27 -4.85 2.54
CA GLU A 397 -24.81 -6.11 3.10
C GLU A 397 -25.26 -5.95 4.56
N LEU A 398 -24.51 -5.17 5.37
CA LEU A 398 -24.79 -4.99 6.80
C LEU A 398 -25.85 -3.92 7.09
N ALA A 399 -26.02 -2.91 6.24
CA ALA A 399 -26.97 -1.81 6.45
C ALA A 399 -28.40 -2.26 6.82
N PRO A 400 -29.07 -3.17 6.05
CA PRO A 400 -30.42 -3.60 6.40
C PRO A 400 -30.45 -4.39 7.72
N LEU A 401 -29.41 -5.17 8.02
CA LEU A 401 -29.31 -5.96 9.24
C LEU A 401 -29.06 -5.09 10.47
N LEU A 402 -28.22 -4.05 10.35
CA LEU A 402 -27.99 -3.05 11.39
C LEU A 402 -29.25 -2.23 11.67
N ALA A 403 -30.01 -1.85 10.63
CA ALA A 403 -31.29 -1.16 10.80
C ALA A 403 -32.31 -2.04 11.54
N GLN A 404 -32.41 -3.32 11.21
CA GLN A 404 -33.26 -4.28 11.91
C GLN A 404 -32.82 -4.49 13.36
N ALA A 405 -31.52 -4.62 13.61
CA ALA A 405 -30.95 -4.74 14.95
C ALA A 405 -31.27 -3.51 15.82
N ARG A 406 -31.10 -2.30 15.30
CA ARG A 406 -31.47 -1.05 16.00
C ARG A 406 -32.96 -0.98 16.32
N ALA A 407 -33.82 -1.35 15.36
CA ALA A 407 -35.26 -1.39 15.58
C ALA A 407 -35.65 -2.44 16.65
N GLY A 408 -35.00 -3.61 16.65
CA GLY A 408 -35.15 -4.64 17.67
C GLY A 408 -34.73 -4.16 19.06
N LEU A 409 -33.58 -3.49 19.17
CA LEU A 409 -33.11 -2.90 20.43
C LEU A 409 -34.06 -1.84 20.98
N ALA A 410 -34.59 -0.96 20.12
CA ALA A 410 -35.57 0.05 20.50
C ALA A 410 -36.87 -0.58 21.04
N GLN A 411 -37.20 -1.79 20.58
CA GLN A 411 -38.34 -2.58 21.06
C GLN A 411 -38.01 -3.47 22.27
N GLY A 412 -36.76 -3.44 22.76
CA GLY A 412 -36.29 -4.27 23.87
C GLY A 412 -36.04 -5.74 23.52
N GLN A 413 -35.92 -6.08 22.24
CA GLN A 413 -35.60 -7.44 21.79
C GLN A 413 -34.09 -7.72 21.89
N PRO A 414 -33.69 -8.96 22.23
CA PRO A 414 -32.29 -9.34 22.21
C PRO A 414 -31.76 -9.34 20.76
N VAL A 415 -30.62 -8.67 20.54
CA VAL A 415 -29.96 -8.62 19.24
C VAL A 415 -28.75 -9.55 19.23
N ASN A 416 -28.64 -10.38 18.19
CA ASN A 416 -27.48 -11.24 17.99
C ASN A 416 -26.36 -10.47 17.26
N VAL A 417 -25.54 -9.76 18.03
CA VAL A 417 -24.38 -9.02 17.50
C VAL A 417 -23.31 -9.97 16.93
N THR A 418 -23.24 -11.21 17.45
CA THR A 418 -22.24 -12.20 17.04
C THR A 418 -22.36 -12.53 15.54
N GLU A 419 -23.58 -12.68 15.03
CA GLU A 419 -23.80 -12.96 13.59
C GLU A 419 -23.31 -11.81 12.70
N LEU A 420 -23.55 -10.56 13.11
CA LEU A 420 -23.10 -9.36 12.39
C LEU A 420 -21.56 -9.29 12.36
N TRP A 421 -20.90 -9.58 13.48
CA TRP A 421 -19.44 -9.68 13.53
C TRP A 421 -18.91 -10.79 12.62
N THR A 422 -19.50 -11.99 12.64
CA THR A 422 -19.04 -13.08 11.77
C THR A 422 -19.18 -12.75 10.28
N LEU A 423 -20.25 -12.03 9.90
CA LEU A 423 -20.45 -11.56 8.55
C LEU A 423 -19.39 -10.52 8.15
N LEU A 424 -19.12 -9.54 9.03
CA LEU A 424 -18.08 -8.55 8.82
C LEU A 424 -16.69 -9.19 8.70
N GLU A 425 -16.35 -10.14 9.57
CA GLU A 425 -15.08 -10.86 9.54
C GLU A 425 -14.89 -11.66 8.25
N ARG A 426 -15.94 -12.30 7.75
CA ARG A 426 -15.90 -12.96 6.43
C ARG A 426 -15.57 -11.96 5.32
N ARG A 427 -16.15 -10.76 5.35
CA ARG A 427 -15.87 -9.70 4.37
C ARG A 427 -14.47 -9.11 4.53
N MET A 428 -14.00 -8.93 5.76
CA MET A 428 -12.62 -8.52 6.06
C MET A 428 -11.62 -9.52 5.49
N GLY A 429 -11.84 -10.81 5.73
CA GLY A 429 -11.02 -11.88 5.19
C GLY A 429 -11.01 -11.93 3.66
N ALA A 430 -12.18 -11.82 3.02
CA ALA A 430 -12.28 -11.73 1.57
C ALA A 430 -11.51 -10.52 1.00
N ALA A 431 -11.68 -9.34 1.60
CA ALA A 431 -11.04 -8.13 1.13
C ALA A 431 -9.51 -8.12 1.37
N ALA A 432 -9.03 -8.83 2.39
CA ALA A 432 -7.60 -9.05 2.61
C ALA A 432 -7.00 -10.05 1.62
N GLN A 433 -7.76 -11.08 1.23
CA GLN A 433 -7.38 -12.00 0.16
C GLN A 433 -7.28 -11.28 -1.18
N GLU A 434 -8.30 -10.49 -1.54
CA GLU A 434 -8.28 -9.65 -2.76
C GLU A 434 -7.05 -8.73 -2.78
N ARG A 435 -6.70 -8.13 -1.64
CA ARG A 435 -5.48 -7.32 -1.54
C ARG A 435 -4.21 -8.14 -1.81
N ALA A 436 -4.10 -9.35 -1.27
CA ALA A 436 -2.94 -10.20 -1.55
C ALA A 436 -2.84 -10.60 -3.03
N ASP A 437 -3.99 -10.80 -3.69
CA ASP A 437 -4.07 -11.09 -5.12
C ASP A 437 -3.66 -9.87 -5.95
N PHE A 438 -4.10 -8.67 -5.56
CA PHE A 438 -3.66 -7.41 -6.15
C PHE A 438 -2.15 -7.18 -6.01
N ASP A 439 -1.57 -7.46 -4.84
CA ASP A 439 -0.12 -7.33 -4.64
C ASP A 439 0.67 -8.31 -5.52
N THR A 440 0.14 -9.52 -5.73
CA THR A 440 0.73 -10.50 -6.64
C THR A 440 0.68 -10.03 -8.11
N ARG A 441 -0.44 -9.42 -8.51
CA ARG A 441 -0.59 -8.79 -9.84
C ARG A 441 0.34 -7.60 -10.01
N ALA A 442 0.44 -6.72 -9.01
CA ALA A 442 1.37 -5.59 -9.01
C ALA A 442 2.81 -6.06 -9.18
N ASP A 443 3.23 -7.09 -8.44
CA ASP A 443 4.56 -7.68 -8.55
C ASP A 443 4.85 -8.26 -9.93
N ARG A 444 3.83 -8.77 -10.62
CA ARG A 444 3.96 -9.21 -12.00
C ARG A 444 4.15 -8.01 -12.93
N VAL A 445 3.28 -7.00 -12.85
CA VAL A 445 3.34 -5.80 -13.69
C VAL A 445 4.68 -5.08 -13.54
N ILE A 446 5.15 -4.90 -12.29
CA ILE A 446 6.43 -4.24 -11.99
C ILE A 446 7.61 -5.00 -12.60
N ARG A 447 7.66 -6.33 -12.45
CA ARG A 447 8.72 -7.16 -13.02
C ARG A 447 8.72 -7.17 -14.54
N GLU A 448 7.55 -7.29 -15.15
CA GLU A 448 7.42 -7.28 -16.61
C GLU A 448 7.77 -5.91 -17.18
N TYR A 449 7.33 -4.81 -16.55
CA TYR A 449 7.74 -3.44 -16.93
C TYR A 449 9.27 -3.27 -16.93
N ASP A 450 9.97 -3.79 -15.91
CA ASP A 450 11.42 -3.67 -15.83
C ASP A 450 12.15 -4.32 -17.03
N MET A 451 11.51 -5.25 -17.75
CA MET A 451 12.02 -5.82 -19.01
C MET A 451 11.83 -4.89 -20.22
N VAL A 452 10.71 -4.16 -20.25
CA VAL A 452 10.31 -3.30 -21.39
C VAL A 452 10.73 -1.84 -21.21
N ARG A 453 11.27 -1.46 -20.04
CA ARG A 453 11.63 -0.08 -19.69
C ARG A 453 12.65 0.60 -20.62
N GLN A 454 13.42 -0.17 -21.38
CA GLN A 454 14.42 0.38 -22.30
C GLN A 454 13.79 0.95 -23.57
N LEU A 455 12.51 0.67 -23.84
CA LEU A 455 11.80 1.25 -24.97
C LEU A 455 11.35 2.69 -24.64
N ALA A 456 11.85 3.65 -25.42
CA ALA A 456 11.45 5.04 -25.35
C ALA A 456 10.13 5.27 -26.10
N GLY A 457 9.01 4.79 -25.53
CA GLY A 457 7.65 4.99 -26.02
C GLY A 457 6.76 5.70 -24.99
N GLU A 458 5.72 6.40 -25.44
CA GLU A 458 4.72 7.04 -24.58
C GLU A 458 3.99 6.02 -23.69
N THR A 459 3.71 4.83 -24.25
CA THR A 459 3.15 3.67 -23.54
C THR A 459 4.04 3.25 -22.38
N THR A 460 5.34 3.07 -22.61
CA THR A 460 6.33 2.70 -21.57
C THR A 460 6.48 3.79 -20.51
N GLN A 461 6.45 5.07 -20.87
CA GLN A 461 6.52 6.18 -19.92
C GLN A 461 5.26 6.27 -19.03
N ARG A 462 4.07 6.03 -19.59
CA ARG A 462 2.82 5.96 -18.82
C ARG A 462 2.81 4.74 -17.91
N LEU A 463 3.22 3.59 -18.41
CA LEU A 463 3.36 2.36 -17.63
C LEU A 463 4.35 2.52 -16.47
N GLY A 464 5.48 3.21 -16.68
CA GLY A 464 6.45 3.50 -15.62
C GLY A 464 5.86 4.30 -14.46
N ARG A 465 5.06 5.34 -14.76
CA ARG A 465 4.36 6.14 -13.74
C ARG A 465 3.34 5.32 -12.96
N LEU A 466 2.57 4.46 -13.64
CA LEU A 466 1.65 3.55 -12.96
C LEU A 466 2.40 2.51 -12.13
N ALA A 467 3.52 1.97 -12.62
CA ALA A 467 4.36 1.03 -11.86
C ALA A 467 4.93 1.66 -10.57
N ASP A 468 5.32 2.93 -10.60
CA ASP A 468 5.74 3.66 -9.41
C ASP A 468 4.59 3.88 -8.42
N THR A 469 3.39 4.18 -8.94
CA THR A 469 2.17 4.29 -8.13
C THR A 469 1.83 2.95 -7.48
N LEU A 470 1.90 1.84 -8.22
CA LEU A 470 1.70 0.49 -7.70
C LEU A 470 2.73 0.13 -6.63
N ARG A 471 4.01 0.51 -6.80
CA ARG A 471 5.05 0.31 -5.77
C ARG A 471 4.71 1.06 -4.48
N ALA A 472 4.24 2.30 -4.61
CA ALA A 472 3.84 3.12 -3.46
C ALA A 472 2.59 2.54 -2.78
N GLN A 473 1.57 2.18 -3.56
CA GLN A 473 0.33 1.57 -3.06
C GLN A 473 0.57 0.20 -2.42
N ARG A 474 1.52 -0.60 -2.92
CA ARG A 474 1.90 -1.89 -2.33
C ARG A 474 2.56 -1.73 -0.96
N ARG A 475 3.32 -0.65 -0.75
CA ARG A 475 3.95 -0.34 0.54
C ARG A 475 2.94 0.13 1.59
N LEU A 476 1.76 0.59 1.17
CA LEU A 476 0.65 0.79 2.11
C LEU A 476 0.25 -0.55 2.71
N GLY A 477 0.18 -0.60 4.05
CA GLY A 477 -0.35 -1.75 4.76
C GLY A 477 -1.87 -1.85 4.60
N ARG A 478 -2.60 -1.35 5.60
CA ARG A 478 -4.07 -1.29 5.54
C ARG A 478 -4.52 -0.13 4.66
N MET A 479 -5.41 -0.43 3.72
CA MET A 479 -6.00 0.55 2.82
C MET A 479 -7.49 0.72 3.09
N SER A 480 -8.00 1.95 2.96
CA SER A 480 -9.43 2.23 2.90
C SER A 480 -10.10 1.53 1.71
N ALA A 481 -11.42 1.35 1.77
CA ALA A 481 -12.19 0.75 0.68
C ALA A 481 -12.00 1.52 -0.64
N GLN A 482 -11.98 2.85 -0.56
CA GLN A 482 -11.77 3.71 -1.72
C GLN A 482 -10.34 3.58 -2.28
N ALA A 483 -9.33 3.52 -1.42
CA ALA A 483 -7.95 3.34 -1.87
C ALA A 483 -7.73 1.96 -2.54
N ARG A 484 -8.49 0.93 -2.13
CA ARG A 484 -8.50 -0.39 -2.80
C ARG A 484 -9.13 -0.37 -4.18
N GLU A 485 -10.30 0.26 -4.34
CA GLU A 485 -10.96 0.43 -5.64
C GLU A 485 -10.02 1.14 -6.63
N ARG A 486 -9.30 2.17 -6.16
CA ARG A 486 -8.28 2.84 -6.97
C ARG A 486 -7.09 1.94 -7.28
N TYR A 487 -6.60 1.17 -6.31
CA TYR A 487 -5.50 0.23 -6.56
C TYR A 487 -5.85 -0.79 -7.63
N GLU A 488 -7.08 -1.32 -7.60
CA GLU A 488 -7.60 -2.19 -8.64
C GLU A 488 -7.65 -1.49 -10.00
N GLN A 489 -8.14 -0.25 -10.05
CA GLN A 489 -8.18 0.54 -11.29
C GLN A 489 -6.77 0.79 -11.83
N THR A 490 -5.83 1.25 -11.00
CA THR A 490 -4.42 1.46 -11.36
C THR A 490 -3.80 0.18 -11.89
N LEU A 491 -4.11 -0.97 -11.28
CA LEU A 491 -3.65 -2.29 -11.74
C LEU A 491 -4.22 -2.64 -13.11
N HIS A 492 -5.53 -2.46 -13.31
CA HIS A 492 -6.18 -2.74 -14.57
C HIS A 492 -5.60 -1.90 -15.71
N ASP A 493 -5.41 -0.60 -15.49
CA ASP A 493 -4.82 0.32 -16.46
C ASP A 493 -3.36 -0.04 -16.77
N ALA A 494 -2.58 -0.43 -15.76
CA ALA A 494 -1.20 -0.85 -15.94
C ALA A 494 -1.08 -2.17 -16.70
N GLU A 495 -1.96 -3.15 -16.44
CA GLU A 495 -2.00 -4.41 -17.17
C GLU A 495 -2.38 -4.20 -18.65
N ALA A 496 -3.32 -3.30 -18.93
CA ALA A 496 -3.67 -2.93 -20.30
C ALA A 496 -2.49 -2.30 -21.05
N LEU A 497 -1.80 -1.33 -20.44
CA LEU A 497 -0.62 -0.69 -21.04
C LEU A 497 0.57 -1.65 -21.16
N LEU A 498 0.71 -2.60 -20.25
CA LEU A 498 1.74 -3.63 -20.33
C LEU A 498 1.51 -4.56 -21.53
N ALA A 499 0.25 -4.93 -21.79
CA ALA A 499 -0.09 -5.72 -22.97
C ALA A 499 0.21 -4.97 -24.28
N GLU A 500 -0.08 -3.67 -24.32
CA GLU A 500 0.26 -2.78 -25.44
C GLU A 500 1.78 -2.66 -25.61
N ALA A 501 2.52 -2.39 -24.53
CA ALA A 501 3.99 -2.31 -24.55
C ALA A 501 4.64 -3.62 -25.01
N HIS A 502 4.09 -4.78 -24.63
CA HIS A 502 4.55 -6.08 -25.15
C HIS A 502 4.21 -6.31 -26.61
N ALA A 503 3.12 -5.75 -27.12
CA ALA A 503 2.81 -5.79 -28.55
C ALA A 503 3.79 -4.90 -29.34
N GLU A 504 4.04 -3.68 -28.87
CA GLU A 504 5.03 -2.75 -29.44
C GLU A 504 6.44 -3.35 -29.45
N TYR A 505 6.85 -3.98 -28.34
CA TYR A 505 8.15 -4.62 -28.23
C TYR A 505 8.33 -5.77 -29.23
N ARG A 506 7.31 -6.63 -29.37
CA ARG A 506 7.32 -7.72 -30.35
C ARG A 506 7.36 -7.18 -31.78
N ALA A 507 6.57 -6.15 -32.09
CA ALA A 507 6.60 -5.50 -33.39
C ALA A 507 7.99 -4.90 -33.68
N ALA A 508 8.63 -4.24 -32.71
CA ALA A 508 9.98 -3.70 -32.86
C ALA A 508 11.02 -4.81 -33.08
N GLN A 509 10.89 -5.96 -32.41
CA GLN A 509 11.76 -7.12 -32.63
C GLN A 509 11.56 -7.73 -34.03
N GLU A 510 10.32 -7.86 -34.51
CA GLU A 510 10.01 -8.35 -35.86
C GLU A 510 10.55 -7.42 -36.95
N VAL A 511 10.43 -6.11 -36.75
CA VAL A 511 11.03 -5.12 -37.65
C VAL A 511 12.56 -5.26 -37.66
N THR A 512 13.18 -5.40 -36.48
CA THR A 512 14.64 -5.57 -36.36
C THR A 512 15.13 -6.88 -36.99
N SER A 513 14.37 -7.98 -36.87
CA SER A 513 14.73 -9.25 -37.51
C SER A 513 14.57 -9.20 -39.03
N THR A 514 13.55 -8.51 -39.54
CA THR A 514 13.30 -8.34 -40.98
C THR A 514 14.38 -7.47 -41.63
N PHE A 515 14.76 -6.35 -41.01
CA PHE A 515 15.86 -5.52 -41.51
C PHE A 515 17.24 -6.19 -41.36
N GLY A 516 17.45 -7.04 -40.35
CA GLY A 516 18.72 -7.73 -40.11
C GLY A 516 19.11 -8.76 -41.17
N GLN A 517 18.14 -9.38 -41.88
CA GLN A 517 18.42 -10.33 -42.96
C GLN A 517 18.32 -9.71 -44.36
N ASP A 518 17.35 -8.82 -44.61
CA ASP A 518 17.14 -8.25 -45.94
C ASP A 518 18.03 -7.04 -46.26
N ALA A 519 18.41 -6.23 -45.26
CA ALA A 519 19.30 -5.09 -45.50
C ALA A 519 20.77 -5.53 -45.69
N LEU A 520 21.18 -6.65 -45.07
CA LEU A 520 22.52 -7.22 -45.26
C LEU A 520 22.65 -7.99 -46.57
N SER A 521 21.61 -8.71 -47.01
CA SER A 521 21.62 -9.38 -48.31
C SER A 521 21.56 -8.39 -49.47
N GLY A 522 20.76 -7.32 -49.37
CA GLY A 522 20.73 -6.24 -50.36
C GLY A 522 22.01 -5.39 -50.40
N LEU A 523 22.75 -5.26 -49.29
CA LEU A 523 24.07 -4.60 -49.28
C LEU A 523 25.20 -5.51 -49.78
N LEU A 524 25.10 -6.83 -49.60
CA LEU A 524 26.09 -7.79 -50.07
C LEU A 524 25.97 -8.07 -51.58
N ASP A 525 24.75 -8.05 -52.14
CA ASP A 525 24.55 -8.18 -53.61
C ASP A 525 25.06 -6.96 -54.40
N VAL A 526 25.21 -5.80 -53.76
CA VAL A 526 25.77 -4.59 -54.39
C VAL A 526 27.31 -4.67 -54.52
N PHE A 527 27.98 -5.52 -53.74
CA PHE A 527 29.43 -5.72 -53.85
C PHE A 527 29.85 -6.86 -54.79
N ASP A 528 28.94 -7.75 -55.19
CA ASP A 528 29.24 -8.86 -56.11
C ASP A 528 29.04 -8.53 -57.61
N PHE A 529 28.69 -7.28 -57.95
CA PHE A 529 28.53 -6.84 -59.35
C PHE A 529 29.73 -6.06 -59.92
N GLN A 530 30.97 -6.46 -59.58
CA GLN A 530 32.14 -5.94 -60.30
C GLN A 530 33.32 -6.92 -60.41
N GLU A 531 33.09 -8.19 -60.71
CA GLU A 531 34.15 -9.09 -61.17
C GLU A 531 33.65 -10.09 -62.22
N SER A 532 33.23 -9.58 -63.39
CA SER A 532 33.09 -10.41 -64.59
C SER A 532 33.16 -9.59 -65.86
N THR A 533 34.35 -9.11 -66.21
CA THR A 533 34.77 -9.03 -67.61
C THR A 533 36.29 -9.14 -67.68
N ILE A 534 36.79 -9.91 -68.66
CA ILE A 534 38.18 -10.04 -69.12
C ILE A 534 38.91 -11.30 -68.58
N LEU A 535 38.56 -12.49 -69.10
CA LEU A 535 39.41 -13.32 -70.00
C LEU A 535 38.98 -14.80 -70.02
N ASP A 536 38.52 -15.23 -71.19
CA ASP A 536 38.46 -16.63 -71.68
C ASP A 536 39.60 -16.80 -72.72
N PRO A 537 39.95 -18.01 -73.25
CA PRO A 537 39.74 -19.38 -72.78
C PRO A 537 40.98 -20.33 -72.99
N ASP A 538 40.77 -21.64 -72.75
CA ASP A 538 41.29 -22.83 -73.48
C ASP A 538 42.22 -23.81 -72.69
N PRO A 539 42.34 -25.12 -73.08
CA PRO A 539 41.45 -26.20 -72.64
C PRO A 539 42.19 -27.50 -72.20
N GLY A 540 41.45 -28.43 -71.59
CA GLY A 540 41.76 -29.87 -71.66
C GLY A 540 42.30 -30.52 -70.37
N VAL A 541 41.46 -31.29 -69.68
CA VAL A 541 41.38 -32.78 -69.67
C VAL A 541 40.26 -33.23 -68.70
N PRO A 542 39.49 -34.33 -68.97
CA PRO A 542 38.31 -34.73 -68.19
C PRO A 542 38.58 -35.98 -67.31
N PRO A 543 37.57 -36.68 -66.74
CA PRO A 543 36.99 -36.44 -65.42
C PRO A 543 37.18 -37.64 -64.46
N ALA A 544 37.01 -37.43 -63.14
CA ALA A 544 36.84 -38.55 -62.21
C ALA A 544 35.96 -38.22 -60.99
N ALA A 545 34.78 -38.84 -61.01
CA ALA A 545 34.07 -39.50 -59.90
C ALA A 545 33.61 -38.68 -58.66
N ALA A 546 32.28 -38.56 -58.57
CA ALA A 546 31.48 -38.49 -57.33
C ALA A 546 31.67 -39.79 -56.49
N PRO A 547 31.24 -39.89 -55.20
CA PRO A 547 29.92 -39.51 -54.66
C PRO A 547 30.05 -38.79 -53.28
N ALA A 548 29.06 -38.40 -52.49
CA ALA A 548 27.64 -38.71 -52.42
C ALA A 548 26.91 -37.54 -51.74
N SER A 549 25.67 -37.38 -52.15
CA SER A 549 24.57 -36.67 -51.50
C SER A 549 24.38 -37.03 -50.02
N SER A 550 24.08 -36.04 -49.19
CA SER A 550 23.19 -36.17 -48.04
C SER A 550 22.56 -34.82 -47.74
N GLY A 551 21.32 -34.65 -48.18
CA GLY A 551 20.45 -33.59 -47.69
C GLY A 551 20.03 -33.89 -46.26
N PHE A 552 19.72 -32.83 -45.51
CA PHE A 552 18.90 -32.93 -44.32
C PHE A 552 17.75 -31.94 -44.45
N SER A 553 16.58 -32.49 -44.76
CA SER A 553 15.29 -31.84 -44.55
C SER A 553 14.75 -32.27 -43.19
N ALA A 554 14.13 -31.30 -42.52
CA ALA A 554 13.16 -31.37 -41.43
C ALA A 554 12.97 -32.70 -40.66
N ALA A 555 13.22 -32.64 -39.35
CA ALA A 555 12.43 -33.39 -38.37
C ALA A 555 12.41 -32.64 -37.02
N VAL A 556 11.20 -32.29 -36.60
CA VAL A 556 10.82 -31.93 -35.23
C VAL A 556 11.27 -33.00 -34.24
N PRO A 557 11.82 -32.64 -33.06
CA PRO A 557 11.66 -33.45 -31.87
C PRO A 557 10.72 -32.77 -30.88
N ALA A 558 9.84 -33.62 -30.37
CA ALA A 558 8.81 -33.35 -29.39
C ALA A 558 9.37 -32.91 -28.03
N ALA A 559 8.50 -32.21 -27.32
CA ALA A 559 8.57 -31.81 -25.93
C ALA A 559 9.21 -32.84 -24.99
N ALA A 560 10.22 -32.37 -24.24
CA ALA A 560 10.62 -32.93 -22.96
C ALA A 560 10.19 -31.94 -21.86
N PRO A 561 9.58 -32.41 -20.76
CA PRO A 561 8.97 -31.53 -19.77
C PRO A 561 10.03 -30.83 -18.92
N ALA A 562 9.81 -29.53 -18.68
CA ALA A 562 10.55 -28.73 -17.72
C ALA A 562 10.36 -29.33 -16.32
N ALA A 563 11.46 -29.74 -15.69
CA ALA A 563 11.50 -30.10 -14.29
C ALA A 563 11.38 -28.82 -13.46
N SER A 564 10.18 -28.61 -12.91
CA SER A 564 9.87 -27.55 -11.95
C SER A 564 10.60 -27.80 -10.63
N ALA A 565 11.23 -26.76 -10.08
CA ALA A 565 11.89 -26.75 -8.77
C ALA A 565 10.93 -26.89 -7.55
N ALA A 566 9.70 -27.36 -7.77
CA ALA A 566 8.69 -27.59 -6.74
C ALA A 566 8.60 -29.06 -6.28
N SER A 567 9.31 -30.00 -6.92
CA SER A 567 9.13 -31.45 -6.68
C SER A 567 10.24 -32.11 -5.84
N LEU A 568 11.19 -31.35 -5.32
CA LEU A 568 12.28 -31.87 -4.46
C LEU A 568 12.01 -31.70 -2.96
N PHE A 569 10.94 -30.99 -2.58
CA PHE A 569 10.58 -30.76 -1.18
C PHE A 569 9.50 -31.70 -0.64
N ASP A 570 8.72 -32.34 -1.52
CA ASP A 570 7.61 -33.24 -1.13
C ASP A 570 8.08 -34.69 -0.82
N THR A 571 9.27 -35.06 -1.28
CA THR A 571 9.81 -36.44 -1.14
C THR A 571 10.65 -36.65 0.13
N LEU A 572 10.77 -35.64 1.00
CA LEU A 572 11.53 -35.73 2.26
C LEU A 572 10.67 -35.65 3.54
N LEU A 573 9.34 -35.53 3.44
CA LEU A 573 8.49 -35.38 4.63
C LEU A 573 7.29 -36.34 4.72
N SER A 574 7.20 -37.38 3.89
CA SER A 574 6.17 -38.41 4.02
C SER A 574 6.73 -39.82 3.75
N GLY A 575 7.10 -40.52 4.82
CA GLY A 575 7.42 -41.94 4.74
C GLY A 575 8.09 -42.52 5.99
N ALA A 576 7.26 -42.85 7.00
CA ALA A 576 7.31 -44.11 7.76
C ALA A 576 6.82 -43.93 9.20
N SER A 577 5.49 -43.88 9.35
CA SER A 577 4.82 -44.40 10.52
C SER A 577 5.05 -45.91 10.61
N VAL A 578 5.90 -46.36 11.54
CA VAL A 578 5.92 -47.75 12.00
C VAL A 578 5.42 -47.76 13.44
N THR A 579 4.18 -48.21 13.58
CA THR A 579 3.57 -48.64 14.83
C THR A 579 4.33 -49.81 15.45
N PRO A 580 4.44 -49.84 16.80
CA PRO A 580 4.25 -51.10 17.50
C PRO A 580 3.08 -51.01 18.50
N SER A 581 2.18 -51.98 18.40
CA SER A 581 1.07 -52.23 19.33
C SER A 581 1.54 -53.01 20.59
N PRO A 582 0.70 -53.11 21.65
CA PRO A 582 1.14 -53.09 23.05
C PRO A 582 1.01 -54.43 23.80
N VAL A 583 1.69 -54.56 24.96
CA VAL A 583 1.33 -55.44 26.11
C VAL A 583 1.97 -54.87 27.41
N PRO A 584 1.54 -55.21 28.66
CA PRO A 584 1.00 -54.23 29.62
C PRO A 584 1.70 -54.18 31.01
N ALA A 585 1.32 -53.16 31.82
CA ALA A 585 1.19 -53.04 33.30
C ALA A 585 2.21 -53.79 34.22
N THR A 586 2.90 -53.25 35.25
CA THR A 586 2.57 -52.41 36.46
C THR A 586 3.87 -52.43 37.36
N PRO A 587 3.93 -51.92 38.62
CA PRO A 587 3.87 -50.56 39.21
C PRO A 587 5.21 -50.02 39.80
N ALA A 588 5.17 -48.75 40.27
CA ALA A 588 5.96 -47.95 41.26
C ALA A 588 6.91 -48.67 42.27
N PRO A 589 7.86 -47.99 43.01
CA PRO A 589 7.77 -46.61 43.53
C PRO A 589 9.06 -45.75 43.73
N ALA A 590 8.80 -44.47 44.06
CA ALA A 590 9.54 -43.47 44.86
C ALA A 590 11.06 -43.60 45.16
N ALA A 591 11.81 -42.52 44.92
CA ALA A 591 12.81 -42.00 45.87
C ALA A 591 13.19 -40.54 45.60
N THR A 592 13.21 -39.80 46.70
CA THR A 592 13.66 -38.44 47.01
C THR A 592 15.14 -38.12 46.75
N ALA A 593 15.42 -36.80 46.66
CA ALA A 593 16.56 -36.04 47.22
C ALA A 593 17.48 -35.33 46.19
N PRO A 594 18.31 -34.34 46.59
CA PRO A 594 18.09 -32.93 46.25
C PRO A 594 19.33 -32.25 45.58
N ALA A 595 19.15 -30.96 45.32
CA ALA A 595 20.07 -29.95 44.79
C ALA A 595 21.58 -30.07 45.11
N ALA A 596 22.39 -29.77 44.08
CA ALA A 596 23.68 -29.09 44.19
C ALA A 596 23.88 -28.16 42.97
N PRO A 597 24.60 -27.03 43.12
CA PRO A 597 24.49 -25.86 42.26
C PRO A 597 25.43 -25.97 41.05
N PHE A 598 24.93 -25.66 39.85
CA PHE A 598 25.78 -25.49 38.67
C PHE A 598 25.87 -24.01 38.31
N SER A 599 27.09 -23.50 38.42
CA SER A 599 27.54 -22.21 37.93
C SER A 599 27.21 -22.04 36.45
N PHE A 600 26.62 -20.90 36.08
CA PHE A 600 26.48 -20.51 34.68
C PHE A 600 27.84 -20.04 34.16
N SER A 601 28.48 -20.89 33.36
CA SER A 601 29.44 -20.43 32.35
C SER A 601 28.62 -20.01 31.12
N SER A 602 28.65 -18.73 30.79
CA SER A 602 28.05 -18.18 29.58
C SER A 602 28.85 -18.64 28.36
N ALA A 603 28.43 -19.74 27.74
CA ALA A 603 28.87 -20.09 26.39
C ALA A 603 28.03 -19.28 25.39
N ALA A 604 28.60 -18.18 24.89
CA ALA A 604 28.10 -17.50 23.70
C ALA A 604 28.19 -18.46 22.50
N ALA A 605 27.19 -18.43 21.61
CA ALA A 605 27.24 -19.15 20.34
C ALA A 605 28.41 -18.61 19.48
N PRO A 606 29.10 -19.44 18.69
CA PRO A 606 30.23 -18.99 17.89
C PRO A 606 29.73 -18.10 16.74
N THR A 607 30.03 -16.80 16.80
CA THR A 607 29.96 -15.89 15.66
C THR A 607 31.05 -16.27 14.65
N GLU A 608 30.69 -16.47 13.38
CA GLU A 608 31.70 -16.64 12.34
C GLU A 608 32.55 -15.36 12.23
N PRO A 609 33.89 -15.47 12.20
CA PRO A 609 34.76 -14.30 12.13
C PRO A 609 34.62 -13.62 10.78
N ALA A 610 34.48 -12.29 10.80
CA ALA A 610 34.43 -11.48 9.59
C ALA A 610 35.72 -11.63 8.76
N GLU A 611 35.54 -11.77 7.44
CA GLU A 611 36.64 -11.94 6.50
C GLU A 611 37.17 -10.55 6.08
N THR A 612 38.50 -10.41 5.97
CA THR A 612 39.15 -9.14 5.65
C THR A 612 40.14 -9.28 4.51
N TRP A 613 40.20 -8.25 3.65
CA TRP A 613 41.15 -8.18 2.55
C TRP A 613 41.73 -6.79 2.38
N LEU A 614 43.02 -6.75 2.05
CA LEU A 614 43.71 -5.54 1.62
C LEU A 614 44.01 -5.65 0.13
N PHE A 615 43.52 -4.69 -0.65
CA PHE A 615 43.80 -4.57 -2.08
C PHE A 615 44.73 -3.39 -2.34
N VAL A 616 45.75 -3.63 -3.16
CA VAL A 616 46.64 -2.58 -3.69
C VAL A 616 46.61 -2.68 -5.21
N GLN A 617 46.22 -1.59 -5.89
CA GLN A 617 46.04 -1.52 -7.34
C GLN A 617 45.14 -2.63 -7.90
N GLY A 618 44.07 -2.96 -7.18
CA GLY A 618 43.11 -4.00 -7.58
C GLY A 618 43.58 -5.45 -7.37
N GLN A 619 44.76 -5.66 -6.78
CA GLN A 619 45.25 -7.00 -6.41
C GLN A 619 45.19 -7.23 -4.90
N ILE A 620 44.81 -8.44 -4.50
CA ILE A 620 44.76 -8.86 -3.09
C ILE A 620 46.19 -8.99 -2.55
N GLN A 621 46.56 -8.15 -1.59
CA GLN A 621 47.80 -8.27 -0.82
C GLN A 621 47.62 -9.05 0.49
N HIS A 622 46.44 -8.97 1.10
CA HIS A 622 46.12 -9.69 2.33
C HIS A 622 44.69 -10.24 2.25
N GLY A 623 44.46 -11.42 2.82
CA GLY A 623 43.17 -12.13 2.79
C GLY A 623 43.11 -13.31 1.81
N ALA A 624 42.02 -14.08 1.85
CA ALA A 624 41.87 -15.30 1.05
C ALA A 624 41.62 -15.00 -0.44
N HIS A 625 42.31 -15.69 -1.35
CA HIS A 625 42.13 -15.54 -2.81
C HIS A 625 40.90 -16.31 -3.32
N THR A 626 39.70 -15.92 -2.88
CA THR A 626 38.45 -16.49 -3.37
C THR A 626 38.01 -15.83 -4.68
N LEU A 627 37.17 -16.52 -5.46
CA LEU A 627 36.64 -16.00 -6.73
C LEU A 627 35.83 -14.71 -6.52
N ALA A 628 35.09 -14.63 -5.40
CA ALA A 628 34.37 -13.42 -4.98
C ALA A 628 35.32 -12.25 -4.65
N ALA A 629 36.40 -12.50 -3.90
CA ALA A 629 37.40 -11.47 -3.60
C ALA A 629 38.15 -11.00 -4.86
N GLN A 630 38.45 -11.90 -5.80
CA GLN A 630 39.06 -11.55 -7.08
C GLN A 630 38.14 -10.67 -7.94
N GLY A 631 36.84 -10.99 -7.99
CA GLY A 631 35.84 -10.14 -8.64
C GLY A 631 35.75 -8.74 -8.04
N MET A 632 35.91 -8.63 -6.72
CA MET A 632 35.92 -7.34 -6.02
C MET A 632 37.13 -6.47 -6.42
N GLY A 633 38.29 -7.07 -6.71
CA GLY A 633 39.48 -6.33 -7.15
C GLY A 633 39.26 -5.50 -8.41
N ALA A 634 38.52 -6.02 -9.40
CA ALA A 634 38.18 -5.29 -10.62
C ALA A 634 37.26 -4.09 -10.33
N LEU A 635 36.27 -4.28 -9.44
CA LEU A 635 35.34 -3.24 -9.03
C LEU A 635 36.03 -2.13 -8.25
N LEU A 636 36.93 -2.47 -7.32
CA LEU A 636 37.71 -1.50 -6.55
C LEU A 636 38.70 -0.72 -7.42
N HIS A 637 39.25 -1.36 -8.45
CA HIS A 637 40.07 -0.66 -9.43
C HIS A 637 39.27 0.40 -10.20
N GLN A 638 38.05 0.07 -10.63
CA GLN A 638 37.16 1.03 -11.29
C GLN A 638 36.70 2.14 -10.33
N ALA A 639 36.41 1.80 -9.07
CA ALA A 639 36.06 2.77 -8.03
C ALA A 639 37.18 3.79 -7.78
N SER A 640 38.43 3.33 -7.82
CA SER A 640 39.62 4.21 -7.73
C SER A 640 39.69 5.18 -8.92
N ALA A 641 39.39 4.71 -10.14
CA ALA A 641 39.37 5.55 -11.34
C ALA A 641 38.25 6.60 -11.30
N LEU A 642 37.15 6.31 -10.59
CA LEU A 642 36.02 7.22 -10.37
C LEU A 642 36.21 8.16 -9.16
N GLY A 643 37.31 8.04 -8.42
CA GLY A 643 37.60 8.87 -7.24
C GLY A 643 36.76 8.54 -6.00
N LEU A 644 36.17 7.34 -5.93
CA LEU A 644 35.37 6.90 -4.79
C LEU A 644 36.28 6.49 -3.63
N GLN A 645 35.85 6.74 -2.39
CA GLN A 645 36.59 6.42 -1.17
C GLN A 645 35.90 5.39 -0.28
N ARG A 646 34.61 5.11 -0.53
CA ARG A 646 33.82 4.15 0.24
C ARG A 646 32.80 3.46 -0.66
N LEU A 647 32.66 2.15 -0.48
CA LEU A 647 31.69 1.30 -1.17
C LEU A 647 31.07 0.34 -0.17
N ASP A 648 29.75 0.42 -0.02
CA ASP A 648 28.97 -0.48 0.83
C ASP A 648 28.07 -1.33 -0.08
N MET A 649 28.16 -2.65 0.04
CA MET A 649 27.58 -3.62 -0.88
C MET A 649 26.97 -4.79 -0.10
N GLY A 650 25.96 -5.45 -0.66
CA GLY A 650 25.35 -6.63 -0.04
C GLY A 650 24.88 -7.64 -1.08
N ASP A 651 25.05 -8.92 -0.77
CA ASP A 651 24.48 -10.04 -1.51
C ASP A 651 23.41 -10.75 -0.64
N SER A 652 22.82 -11.83 -1.15
CA SER A 652 21.75 -12.57 -0.44
C SER A 652 22.20 -13.26 0.85
N THR A 653 23.51 -13.27 1.14
CA THR A 653 24.12 -14.03 2.23
C THR A 653 25.07 -13.21 3.11
N HIS A 654 25.68 -12.15 2.57
CA HIS A 654 26.72 -11.36 3.25
C HIS A 654 26.64 -9.88 2.87
N VAL A 655 27.17 -9.06 3.77
CA VAL A 655 27.45 -7.65 3.54
C VAL A 655 28.95 -7.43 3.36
N TRP A 656 29.29 -6.42 2.58
CA TRP A 656 30.66 -6.07 2.21
C TRP A 656 30.84 -4.56 2.34
N SER A 657 31.94 -4.12 2.95
CA SER A 657 32.30 -2.70 2.99
C SER A 657 33.75 -2.53 2.59
N ALA A 658 33.99 -1.63 1.63
CA ALA A 658 35.31 -1.25 1.18
C ALA A 658 35.58 0.22 1.48
N ARG A 659 36.72 0.52 2.10
CA ARG A 659 37.17 1.88 2.39
C ARG A 659 38.58 2.11 1.86
N SER A 660 38.80 3.26 1.24
CA SER A 660 40.10 3.68 0.71
C SER A 660 40.54 4.95 1.44
N THR A 661 41.67 4.86 2.13
CA THR A 661 42.31 6.02 2.78
C THR A 661 43.45 6.59 1.94
N THR A 662 44.04 5.77 1.06
CA THR A 662 45.09 6.15 0.11
C THR A 662 44.66 5.73 -1.30
N PRO A 663 44.79 6.60 -2.33
CA PRO A 663 44.40 6.24 -3.70
C PRO A 663 45.08 4.95 -4.18
N GLY A 664 44.28 3.95 -4.54
CA GLY A 664 44.75 2.65 -5.01
C GLY A 664 44.94 1.61 -3.90
N GLU A 665 44.76 1.95 -2.63
CA GLU A 665 44.69 1.00 -1.51
C GLU A 665 43.24 0.92 -1.00
N TRP A 666 42.69 -0.29 -0.93
CA TRP A 666 41.34 -0.55 -0.45
C TRP A 666 41.34 -1.62 0.63
N ARG A 667 40.68 -1.33 1.74
CA ARG A 667 40.39 -2.29 2.81
C ARG A 667 38.97 -2.77 2.64
N LEU A 668 38.77 -4.08 2.57
CA LEU A 668 37.49 -4.73 2.35
C LEU A 668 37.18 -5.66 3.52
N GLY A 669 35.99 -5.54 4.09
CA GLY A 669 35.46 -6.43 5.12
C GLY A 669 34.19 -7.11 4.64
N ARG A 670 33.97 -8.35 5.06
CA ARG A 670 32.75 -9.12 4.80
C ARG A 670 32.25 -9.79 6.07
N ALA A 671 30.95 -9.67 6.34
CA ALA A 671 30.28 -10.36 7.43
C ALA A 671 28.85 -10.77 7.04
N LEU A 672 28.17 -11.51 7.91
CA LEU A 672 26.79 -11.96 7.69
C LEU A 672 25.77 -10.80 7.71
N ASN A 673 26.02 -9.77 8.52
CA ASN A 673 25.18 -8.58 8.62
C ASN A 673 26.02 -7.32 8.94
N TRP A 674 25.41 -6.14 8.78
CA TRP A 674 26.08 -4.85 8.97
C TRP A 674 26.57 -4.62 10.40
N THR A 675 25.87 -5.16 11.40
CA THR A 675 26.23 -5.04 12.81
C THR A 675 27.53 -5.79 13.09
N ASP A 676 27.62 -7.05 12.65
CA ASP A 676 28.83 -7.88 12.79
C ASP A 676 30.01 -7.28 12.02
N LEU A 677 29.76 -6.69 10.84
CA LEU A 677 30.79 -6.03 10.05
C LEU A 677 31.36 -4.80 10.75
N ASP A 678 30.49 -3.96 11.33
CA ASP A 678 30.91 -2.72 12.00
C ASP A 678 31.61 -3.02 13.34
N GLU A 679 31.10 -3.98 14.11
CA GLU A 679 31.69 -4.38 15.39
C GLU A 679 33.04 -5.10 15.23
N GLN A 680 33.16 -6.00 14.25
CA GLN A 680 34.37 -6.82 14.10
C GLN A 680 35.44 -6.15 13.23
N VAL A 681 35.04 -5.33 12.24
CA VAL A 681 35.97 -4.81 11.23
C VAL A 681 35.85 -3.32 10.95
N GLY A 682 34.79 -2.65 11.42
CA GLY A 682 34.57 -1.22 11.23
C GLY A 682 35.79 -0.36 11.60
N PRO A 683 36.38 -0.53 12.80
CA PRO A 683 37.57 0.22 13.22
C PRO A 683 38.78 0.02 12.28
N TRP A 684 38.98 -1.20 11.79
CA TRP A 684 40.07 -1.54 10.87
C TRP A 684 39.83 -0.96 9.47
N LEU A 685 38.60 -0.98 8.98
CA LEU A 685 38.24 -0.37 7.70
C LEU A 685 38.50 1.14 7.71
N ASP A 686 38.24 1.80 8.84
CA ASP A 686 38.45 3.24 8.98
C ASP A 686 39.91 3.65 9.18
N THR A 687 40.63 2.92 10.02
CA THR A 687 41.96 3.35 10.48
C THR A 687 43.11 2.56 9.87
N GLY A 688 42.85 1.35 9.37
CA GLY A 688 43.87 0.41 8.90
C GLY A 688 44.70 -0.23 10.00
N GLN A 689 44.40 0.05 11.28
CA GLN A 689 45.06 -0.56 12.44
C GLN A 689 44.17 -1.70 12.95
N SER A 690 44.76 -2.87 13.11
CA SER A 690 44.11 -4.08 13.63
C SER A 690 43.86 -4.00 15.13
#